data_AF-V8P8Z1-F1
#
_entry.id   AF-V8P8Z1-F1
#
_cell.length_a   1.000
_cell.length_b   1.000
_cell.length_c   1.000
_cell.angle_alpha   90.00
_cell.angle_beta   90.00
_cell.angle_gamma   90.00
#
_symmetry.space_group_name_H-M   'P 1'
#
loop_
_entity.id
_entity.type
_entity.pdbx_description
1 polymer ?
#
loop_
_entity_poly.entity_id
_entity_poly.type
_entity_poly.pdbx_seq_one_letter_code
_entity_poly.pdbx_strand_id
1 'polypeptide(L)'
;ASPGLLQAAESGALQSLKEACEAVGADLQTLHFGKLDFGETSVLDRFYNAGESPVWPLGVGHNDIAVVEMSDAFRQPSLFYHLGVRESFSMANNIILYCDTNTDSLQSLKEIICQKNNMCTGNYIFVPYMITPHNKVYCCDSSFMKGLTELMQPNFELLLGPICLPLVDRFIQLLKMAQGSSSQYFRESILNDIRKARNLYTGKELAAELARIRQRVDNIELLSADIVINLLLSYRDIQDYDSIVKLVEALEKLPTFDLALHHHVKFHYAFALNRRNLPGDRQKALDIMIPLVEQESQVASDMYCLVGRIYKDMFLDSGFTDTESRDQGSLWFKKAFESEPSLQSGINYAVLLLAAGHQFDTSFELRKVGVKISSLLGKKGNLEKLQSYWEVGFFLGASVLANDHTRVIHASEKLFKLKTPAWYLKSIVETILIYQHFKKLNPDQQVGKNELVDFWMDFLVEATKTDVSVVRFPVLILEPTKIYQPSYLSINSEAEEKTVSIWHVMPDDKKGIHEWNFSAESIRGVSISKFEERCCFLYVLHNSDDFQIYFCTEHHCKKFFEMVNSITEEIGKNTEEGECDGDSLEYDYEYDENGERVILGKGTYGIVYAGRDLSNQVRIAIKEIPERDSRYSQPLHEEIALHKHLKHKNIVQYLGSFSEDGFIKIFMEQVPGGSLSALLRSKWGPLKDNEQTIGFYTKQILEGLKYLHDNQIVHRDIKGDNVLINTYSGVLKISDFGTSKRLAGINPCTETFTGTLQYMAPEIIDKGPRGYGKAADIWSLGYKLRYFIWTPLGNTRGQQQQKLTFNWCKIVNLSIIIECAFIFHCNKSEHFEEKGPYFRKVRKGKKKNRETLKMGQAWLQGILASNLGFAAKLWFPLENERGKVSCLS
;
A
#
# COMPACT_ATOMS: atom_id res chain seq x y z
N ALA A 1 17.11 61.85 0.87
CA ALA A 1 16.54 63.09 1.46
C ALA A 1 16.50 62.94 2.98
N SER A 2 16.52 64.05 3.73
CA SER A 2 16.73 64.18 5.18
C SER A 2 16.28 62.98 6.07
N PRO A 3 17.12 62.49 7.01
CA PRO A 3 16.80 61.34 7.88
C PRO A 3 15.51 61.49 8.71
N GLY A 4 15.04 62.73 8.96
CA GLY A 4 13.84 63.00 9.76
C GLY A 4 12.50 62.87 9.02
N LEU A 5 12.47 62.87 7.69
CA LEU A 5 11.21 62.88 6.92
C LEU A 5 10.63 61.46 6.72
N LEU A 6 11.51 60.47 6.52
CA LEU A 6 11.14 59.04 6.45
C LEU A 6 10.62 58.53 7.80
N GLN A 7 11.24 58.94 8.91
CA GLN A 7 10.83 58.52 10.25
C GLN A 7 9.48 59.10 10.67
N ALA A 8 9.18 60.35 10.28
CA ALA A 8 7.85 60.93 10.42
C ALA A 8 6.81 60.18 9.56
N ALA A 9 7.24 59.66 8.40
CA ALA A 9 6.36 58.97 7.48
C ALA A 9 5.99 57.54 7.88
N GLU A 10 6.95 56.79 8.42
CA GLU A 10 6.73 55.48 9.04
C GLU A 10 5.78 55.62 10.25
N SER A 11 5.92 56.70 11.03
CA SER A 11 5.06 56.97 12.19
C SER A 11 3.60 57.27 11.81
N GLY A 12 3.36 57.96 10.69
CA GLY A 12 2.01 58.31 10.23
C GLY A 12 1.23 57.11 9.66
N ALA A 13 1.88 56.28 8.84
CA ALA A 13 1.27 55.08 8.28
C ALA A 13 0.97 54.03 9.37
N LEU A 14 1.88 53.85 10.34
CA LEU A 14 1.66 52.94 11.47
C LEU A 14 0.49 53.40 12.35
N GLN A 15 0.34 54.70 12.59
CA GLN A 15 -0.80 55.25 13.33
C GLN A 15 -2.11 55.00 12.58
N SER A 16 -2.10 55.15 11.26
CA SER A 16 -3.29 54.90 10.43
C SER A 16 -3.70 53.42 10.43
N LEU A 17 -2.71 52.51 10.47
CA LEU A 17 -2.95 51.07 10.59
C LEU A 17 -3.52 50.70 11.97
N LYS A 18 -3.02 51.31 13.05
CA LYS A 18 -3.57 51.12 14.41
C LYS A 18 -5.05 51.49 14.49
N GLU A 19 -5.41 52.65 13.97
CA GLU A 19 -6.80 53.14 13.96
C GLU A 19 -7.71 52.21 13.12
N ALA A 20 -7.22 51.71 11.99
CA ALA A 20 -7.96 50.75 11.18
C ALA A 20 -8.13 49.38 11.87
N CYS A 21 -7.10 48.90 12.58
CA CYS A 21 -7.17 47.68 13.38
C CYS A 21 -8.18 47.81 14.53
N GLU A 22 -8.19 48.94 15.25
CA GLU A 22 -9.18 49.22 16.30
C GLU A 22 -10.61 49.26 15.75
N ALA A 23 -10.82 49.85 14.57
CA ALA A 23 -12.14 49.91 13.93
C ALA A 23 -12.68 48.56 13.44
N VAL A 24 -11.81 47.60 13.12
CA VAL A 24 -12.15 46.25 12.64
C VAL A 24 -12.05 45.20 13.76
N GLY A 25 -11.48 45.55 14.92
CA GLY A 25 -11.24 44.62 16.03
C GLY A 25 -10.08 43.65 15.79
N ALA A 26 -9.06 44.06 15.02
CA ALA A 26 -7.87 43.26 14.73
C ALA A 26 -6.72 43.56 15.72
N ASP A 27 -5.95 42.54 16.09
CA ASP A 27 -4.70 42.71 16.87
C ASP A 27 -3.56 43.16 15.96
N LEU A 28 -2.75 44.13 16.41
CA LEU A 28 -1.61 44.66 15.65
C LEU A 28 -0.31 44.43 16.40
N GLN A 29 0.60 43.70 15.76
CA GLN A 29 1.93 43.44 16.28
C GLN A 29 3.00 44.05 15.37
N THR A 30 3.98 44.72 15.96
CA THR A 30 5.09 45.36 15.23
C THR A 30 6.37 44.55 15.36
N LEU A 31 7.07 44.36 14.24
CA LEU A 31 8.35 43.66 14.18
C LEU A 31 9.45 44.61 13.72
N HIS A 32 10.60 44.56 14.39
CA HIS A 32 11.76 45.35 13.99
C HIS A 32 12.52 44.67 12.85
N PHE A 33 12.70 45.40 11.74
CA PHE A 33 13.40 44.92 10.55
C PHE A 33 14.79 44.34 10.87
N GLY A 34 15.59 45.00 11.72
CA GLY A 34 16.93 44.51 12.06
C GLY A 34 16.96 43.12 12.72
N LYS A 35 15.89 42.73 13.43
CA LYS A 35 15.76 41.39 14.02
C LYS A 35 15.27 40.34 13.01
N LEU A 36 14.40 40.78 12.10
CA LEU A 36 13.90 39.95 10.99
C LEU A 36 15.05 39.61 10.02
N ASP A 37 15.83 40.61 9.64
CA ASP A 37 16.96 40.51 8.70
C ASP A 37 18.13 39.70 9.29
N PHE A 38 18.36 39.81 10.61
CA PHE A 38 19.35 38.98 11.32
C PHE A 38 18.88 37.53 11.53
N GLY A 39 17.63 37.21 11.19
CA GLY A 39 17.07 35.87 11.28
C GLY A 39 16.84 35.39 12.72
N GLU A 40 16.47 36.28 13.64
CA GLU A 40 16.12 35.89 15.02
C GLU A 40 14.94 34.91 14.99
N THR A 41 15.14 33.68 15.48
CA THR A 41 14.17 32.57 15.35
C THR A 41 12.79 32.97 15.87
N SER A 42 12.73 33.62 17.03
CA SER A 42 11.48 34.09 17.63
C SER A 42 10.71 35.11 16.77
N VAL A 43 11.40 35.87 15.93
CA VAL A 43 10.82 36.89 15.04
C VAL A 43 10.45 36.28 13.70
N LEU A 44 11.27 35.37 13.17
CA LEU A 44 10.95 34.59 11.97
C LEU A 44 9.74 33.69 12.20
N ASP A 45 9.67 33.00 13.34
CA ASP A 45 8.54 32.16 13.73
C ASP A 45 7.24 32.96 13.76
N ARG A 46 7.30 34.20 14.26
CA ARG A 46 6.15 35.12 14.28
C ARG A 46 5.80 35.67 12.90
N PHE A 47 6.80 36.01 12.10
CA PHE A 47 6.59 36.60 10.78
C PHE A 47 6.16 35.58 9.72
N TYR A 48 6.64 34.34 9.80
CA TYR A 48 6.26 33.24 8.91
C TYR A 48 5.15 32.35 9.47
N ASN A 49 4.74 32.58 10.72
CA ASN A 49 3.82 31.69 11.43
C ASN A 49 4.39 30.27 11.61
N ALA A 50 5.71 30.13 11.68
CA ALA A 50 6.41 28.88 11.92
C ALA A 50 6.68 28.71 13.41
N GLY A 51 5.66 28.38 14.21
CA GLY A 51 5.81 28.28 15.67
C GLY A 51 5.13 27.06 16.27
N GLU A 52 5.82 25.90 16.22
CA GLU A 52 5.70 24.90 17.28
C GLU A 52 6.30 25.50 18.56
N SER A 53 5.47 25.98 19.48
CA SER A 53 5.91 26.32 20.85
C SER A 53 5.06 25.54 21.87
N PRO A 54 5.69 24.80 22.80
CA PRO A 54 5.02 23.79 23.61
C PRO A 54 4.19 24.33 24.80
N VAL A 55 3.92 25.64 24.87
CA VAL A 55 3.32 26.29 26.05
C VAL A 55 1.94 26.91 25.80
N TRP A 56 1.43 26.87 24.56
CA TRP A 56 0.05 27.30 24.25
C TRP A 56 -0.65 26.26 23.37
N PRO A 57 -1.95 26.00 23.57
CA PRO A 57 -2.66 24.98 22.81
C PRO A 57 -2.66 25.34 21.32
N LEU A 58 -2.18 24.38 20.53
CA LEU A 58 -2.03 24.41 19.08
C LEU A 58 -3.28 24.96 18.37
N GLY A 59 -3.10 26.00 17.55
CA GLY A 59 -4.04 26.32 16.46
C GLY A 59 -4.70 27.69 16.41
N VAL A 60 -4.15 28.74 17.05
CA VAL A 60 -4.58 30.12 16.78
C VAL A 60 -3.49 30.81 15.95
N GLY A 61 -3.64 30.78 14.61
CA GLY A 61 -2.76 31.52 13.71
C GLY A 61 -3.01 33.02 13.89
N HIS A 62 -1.99 33.76 14.35
CA HIS A 62 -2.16 35.17 14.73
C HIS A 62 -1.84 36.19 13.63
N ASN A 63 -1.38 35.81 12.44
CA ASN A 63 -0.98 36.78 11.40
C ASN A 63 -1.55 36.49 10.01
N ASP A 64 -2.85 36.78 9.84
CA ASP A 64 -3.57 36.66 8.56
C ASP A 64 -3.10 37.62 7.48
N ILE A 65 -2.41 38.72 7.83
CA ILE A 65 -2.01 39.80 6.92
C ILE A 65 -0.63 40.33 7.31
N ALA A 66 0.31 40.43 6.35
CA ALA A 66 1.57 41.14 6.55
C ALA A 66 1.50 42.52 5.91
N VAL A 67 1.87 43.57 6.64
CA VAL A 67 2.01 44.93 6.13
C VAL A 67 3.49 45.31 6.19
N VAL A 68 4.09 45.63 5.04
CA VAL A 68 5.53 45.87 4.92
C VAL A 68 5.79 47.22 4.25
N GLU A 69 6.56 48.07 4.92
CA GLU A 69 6.99 49.37 4.40
C GLU A 69 8.24 49.22 3.53
N MET A 70 8.15 49.62 2.25
CA MET A 70 9.19 49.47 1.23
C MET A 70 9.78 50.81 0.76
N SER A 71 9.57 51.90 1.52
CA SER A 71 10.11 53.23 1.20
C SER A 71 11.64 53.30 1.18
N ASP A 72 12.33 52.43 1.94
CA ASP A 72 13.80 52.37 1.97
C ASP A 72 14.34 51.35 0.96
N ALA A 73 14.97 51.85 -0.12
CA ALA A 73 15.55 51.03 -1.18
C ALA A 73 16.56 49.99 -0.68
N PHE A 74 17.27 50.25 0.43
CA PHE A 74 18.25 49.31 0.98
C PHE A 74 17.60 48.08 1.62
N ARG A 75 16.36 48.19 2.12
CA ARG A 75 15.65 47.09 2.81
C ARG A 75 14.83 46.22 1.84
N GLN A 76 14.55 46.73 0.64
CA GLN A 76 13.66 46.07 -0.33
C GLN A 76 14.08 44.62 -0.67
N PRO A 77 15.36 44.29 -0.97
CA PRO A 77 15.73 42.93 -1.34
C PRO A 77 15.45 41.90 -0.24
N SER A 78 15.77 42.23 1.00
CA SER A 78 15.55 41.36 2.18
C SER A 78 14.05 41.20 2.46
N LEU A 79 13.30 42.30 2.47
CA LEU A 79 11.85 42.26 2.69
C LEU A 79 11.12 41.45 1.60
N PHE A 80 11.54 41.56 0.33
CA PHE A 80 10.99 40.72 -0.75
C PHE A 80 11.32 39.24 -0.58
N TYR A 81 12.50 38.89 -0.05
CA TYR A 81 12.84 37.50 0.27
C TYR A 81 11.88 36.94 1.33
N HIS A 82 11.68 37.66 2.44
CA HIS A 82 10.77 37.24 3.51
C HIS A 82 9.31 37.13 3.03
N LEU A 83 8.85 38.05 2.17
CA LEU A 83 7.53 37.96 1.56
C LEU A 83 7.39 36.74 0.62
N GLY A 84 8.42 36.42 -0.16
CA GLY A 84 8.43 35.22 -1.00
C GLY A 84 8.40 33.92 -0.19
N VAL A 85 9.04 33.90 0.99
CA VAL A 85 8.94 32.75 1.92
C VAL A 85 7.50 32.61 2.44
N ARG A 86 6.83 33.70 2.83
CA ARG A 86 5.39 33.63 3.21
C ARG A 86 4.51 33.09 2.09
N GLU A 87 4.77 33.47 0.84
CA GLU A 87 4.05 32.91 -0.32
C GLU A 87 4.27 31.41 -0.50
N SER A 88 5.49 30.90 -0.23
CA SER A 88 5.77 29.46 -0.27
C SER A 88 4.94 28.66 0.75
N PHE A 89 4.52 29.30 1.84
CA PHE A 89 3.59 28.76 2.84
C PHE A 89 2.11 29.04 2.53
N SER A 90 1.77 29.47 1.30
CA SER A 90 0.41 29.84 0.88
C SER A 90 -0.21 31.02 1.64
N MET A 91 0.60 31.86 2.29
CA MET A 91 0.13 33.09 2.95
C MET A 91 0.08 34.24 1.94
N ALA A 92 -1.10 34.46 1.35
CA ALA A 92 -1.26 35.35 0.18
C ALA A 92 -1.58 36.81 0.50
N ASN A 93 -1.98 37.15 1.74
CA ASN A 93 -2.40 38.51 2.11
C ASN A 93 -1.18 39.37 2.52
N ASN A 94 -0.44 39.87 1.54
CA ASN A 94 0.74 40.71 1.77
C ASN A 94 0.50 42.13 1.21
N ILE A 95 0.49 43.13 2.10
CA ILE A 95 0.32 44.55 1.78
C ILE A 95 1.68 45.22 1.77
N ILE A 96 2.00 45.89 0.67
CA ILE A 96 3.23 46.67 0.50
C ILE A 96 2.89 48.15 0.56
N LEU A 97 3.47 48.85 1.51
CA LEU A 97 3.38 50.31 1.66
C LEU A 97 4.59 51.01 1.03
N TYR A 98 4.36 52.17 0.45
CA TYR A 98 5.41 53.02 -0.09
C TYR A 98 5.04 54.50 0.03
N CYS A 99 5.90 55.27 0.69
CA CYS A 99 5.76 56.71 0.84
C CYS A 99 6.32 57.42 -0.41
N ASP A 100 5.46 58.15 -1.11
CA ASP A 100 5.84 58.90 -2.32
C ASP A 100 6.74 60.09 -1.97
N THR A 101 8.06 59.90 -2.08
CA THR A 101 9.09 60.93 -1.90
C THR A 101 9.92 61.20 -3.16
N ASN A 102 9.79 60.34 -4.18
CA ASN A 102 10.46 60.44 -5.47
C ASN A 102 9.72 59.60 -6.54
N THR A 103 9.29 60.26 -7.62
CA THR A 103 8.44 59.72 -8.69
C THR A 103 9.11 58.62 -9.52
N ASP A 104 10.44 58.66 -9.69
CA ASP A 104 11.16 57.71 -10.56
C ASP A 104 11.36 56.34 -9.86
N SER A 105 11.54 56.35 -8.53
CA SER A 105 11.63 55.15 -7.70
C SER A 105 10.29 54.42 -7.55
N LEU A 106 9.17 55.15 -7.51
CA LEU A 106 7.82 54.58 -7.43
C LEU A 106 7.49 53.76 -8.68
N GLN A 107 7.80 54.30 -9.87
CA GLN A 107 7.52 53.63 -11.14
C GLN A 107 8.32 52.33 -11.28
N SER A 108 9.58 52.34 -10.87
CA SER A 108 10.46 51.16 -10.88
C SER A 108 9.96 50.05 -9.95
N LEU A 109 9.51 50.40 -8.73
CA LEU A 109 8.96 49.43 -7.77
C LEU A 109 7.61 48.86 -8.24
N LYS A 110 6.74 49.71 -8.82
CA LYS A 110 5.46 49.29 -9.39
C LYS A 110 5.64 48.32 -10.56
N GLU A 111 6.65 48.52 -11.40
CA GLU A 111 7.00 47.59 -12.49
C GLU A 111 7.51 46.24 -11.96
N ILE A 112 8.36 46.22 -10.93
CA ILE A 112 8.84 44.99 -10.28
C ILE A 112 7.67 44.20 -9.68
N ILE A 113 6.74 44.88 -8.99
CA ILE A 113 5.57 44.23 -8.37
C ILE A 113 4.60 43.71 -9.44
N CYS A 114 4.32 44.49 -10.49
CA CYS A 114 3.48 44.05 -11.61
C CYS A 114 4.09 42.86 -12.37
N GLN A 115 5.40 42.83 -12.57
CA GLN A 115 6.09 41.67 -13.16
C GLN A 115 5.96 40.43 -12.26
N LYS A 116 6.14 40.58 -10.95
CA LYS A 116 5.99 39.48 -9.98
C LYS A 116 4.55 38.95 -9.89
N ASN A 117 3.53 39.82 -9.89
CA ASN A 117 2.12 39.42 -9.89
C ASN A 117 1.69 38.71 -11.20
N ASN A 118 2.39 38.92 -12.32
CA ASN A 118 2.10 38.24 -13.59
C ASN A 118 2.87 36.92 -13.78
N MET A 119 3.99 36.71 -13.06
CA MET A 119 4.87 35.54 -13.21
C MET A 119 4.71 34.51 -12.08
N CYS A 120 4.21 34.94 -10.91
CA CYS A 120 4.00 34.11 -9.72
C CYS A 120 2.51 34.16 -9.31
N THR A 121 2.00 33.10 -8.69
CA THR A 121 0.61 32.99 -8.20
C THR A 121 0.29 33.87 -6.97
N GLY A 122 1.10 34.89 -6.68
CA GLY A 122 1.01 35.75 -5.49
C GLY A 122 0.36 37.10 -5.78
N ASN A 123 -0.55 37.54 -4.91
CA ASN A 123 -1.24 38.83 -5.02
C ASN A 123 -0.67 39.83 -4.00
N TYR A 124 0.38 40.58 -4.35
CA TYR A 124 0.81 41.71 -3.52
C TYR A 124 -0.15 42.89 -3.68
N ILE A 125 -0.65 43.41 -2.56
CA ILE A 125 -1.47 44.63 -2.55
C ILE A 125 -0.55 45.82 -2.35
N PHE A 126 -0.27 46.54 -3.44
CA PHE A 126 0.57 47.74 -3.40
C PHE A 126 -0.26 48.99 -3.05
N VAL A 127 0.10 49.68 -1.98
CA VAL A 127 -0.58 50.89 -1.49
C VAL A 127 0.42 52.04 -1.34
N PRO A 128 0.58 52.88 -2.38
CA PRO A 128 1.36 54.10 -2.27
C PRO A 128 0.60 55.18 -1.49
N TYR A 129 1.30 55.90 -0.62
CA TYR A 129 0.72 56.95 0.23
C TYR A 129 1.61 58.20 0.29
N MET A 130 1.01 59.33 0.65
CA MET A 130 1.72 60.60 0.90
C MET A 130 1.36 61.18 2.26
N ILE A 131 2.18 62.13 2.70
CA ILE A 131 1.95 62.88 3.93
C ILE A 131 1.89 64.37 3.61
N THR A 132 0.81 65.01 4.05
CA THR A 132 0.65 66.46 3.89
C THR A 132 1.52 67.23 4.90
N PRO A 133 1.82 68.52 4.65
CA PRO A 133 2.56 69.37 5.60
C PRO A 133 1.93 69.46 7.00
N HIS A 134 0.64 69.14 7.13
CA HIS A 134 -0.11 69.10 8.39
C HIS A 134 -0.22 67.68 8.98
N ASN A 135 0.64 66.75 8.55
CA ASN A 135 0.77 65.39 9.05
C ASN A 135 -0.44 64.46 8.82
N LYS A 136 -1.25 64.72 7.77
CA LYS A 136 -2.34 63.83 7.34
C LYS A 136 -1.86 62.85 6.26
N VAL A 137 -2.38 61.63 6.29
CA VAL A 137 -1.92 60.52 5.44
C VAL A 137 -3.02 60.09 4.47
N TYR A 138 -2.72 60.15 3.16
CA TYR A 138 -3.68 59.80 2.09
C TYR A 138 -3.06 58.81 1.10
N CYS A 139 -3.91 58.00 0.47
CA CYS A 139 -3.52 57.15 -0.67
C CYS A 139 -3.31 58.00 -1.93
N CYS A 140 -2.31 57.67 -2.73
CA CYS A 140 -1.97 58.40 -3.96
C CYS A 140 -2.00 57.51 -5.20
N ASP A 141 -2.27 58.07 -6.38
CA ASP A 141 -1.94 57.42 -7.65
C ASP A 141 -0.87 58.25 -8.38
N SER A 142 0.09 57.58 -9.01
CA SER A 142 1.27 58.21 -9.63
C SER A 142 0.90 59.16 -10.78
N SER A 143 -0.26 58.92 -11.41
CA SER A 143 -0.83 59.75 -12.46
C SER A 143 -1.37 61.10 -11.93
N PHE A 144 -1.87 61.12 -10.69
CA PHE A 144 -2.54 62.26 -10.07
C PHE A 144 -1.54 63.28 -9.50
N MET A 145 -0.39 62.80 -9.00
CA MET A 145 0.64 63.62 -8.35
C MET A 145 1.48 64.48 -9.32
N LYS A 146 1.64 64.02 -10.56
CA LYS A 146 2.41 64.75 -11.59
C LYS A 146 1.80 66.12 -11.93
N GLY A 147 0.47 66.25 -11.81
CA GLY A 147 -0.24 67.53 -12.00
C GLY A 147 -0.37 68.38 -10.72
N LEU A 148 -0.23 67.78 -9.53
CA LEU A 148 -0.40 68.47 -8.24
C LEU A 148 0.87 69.17 -7.76
N THR A 149 2.04 68.65 -8.10
CA THR A 149 3.34 69.20 -7.67
C THR A 149 3.61 70.60 -8.27
N GLU A 150 3.01 70.91 -9.43
CA GLU A 150 3.09 72.23 -10.07
C GLU A 150 2.13 73.29 -9.47
N LEU A 151 1.20 72.90 -8.59
CA LEU A 151 0.07 73.75 -8.16
C LEU A 151 -0.03 73.96 -6.63
N MET A 152 0.99 73.58 -5.85
CA MET A 152 0.94 73.64 -4.38
C MET A 152 0.88 75.08 -3.82
N GLN A 153 -0.34 75.61 -3.66
CA GLN A 153 -0.66 76.78 -2.85
C GLN A 153 -1.16 76.39 -1.44
N PRO A 154 -1.09 77.28 -0.43
CA PRO A 154 -1.40 76.96 0.97
C PRO A 154 -2.86 76.55 1.27
N ASN A 155 -3.82 76.88 0.39
CA ASN A 155 -5.25 76.61 0.60
C ASN A 155 -5.76 75.28 -0.01
N PHE A 156 -4.86 74.44 -0.52
CA PHE A 156 -5.22 73.26 -1.33
C PHE A 156 -5.76 72.06 -0.52
N GLU A 157 -5.65 72.10 0.81
CA GLU A 157 -6.01 70.97 1.70
C GLU A 157 -7.53 70.71 1.79
N LEU A 158 -8.35 71.76 1.59
CA LEU A 158 -9.81 71.64 1.50
C LEU A 158 -10.29 70.90 0.25
N LEU A 159 -9.45 70.82 -0.80
CA LEU A 159 -9.75 70.09 -2.03
C LEU A 159 -9.31 68.62 -2.00
N LEU A 160 -8.37 68.24 -1.12
CA LEU A 160 -7.85 66.86 -1.06
C LEU A 160 -8.83 65.89 -0.39
N GLY A 161 -9.56 66.33 0.63
CA GLY A 161 -10.51 65.48 1.39
C GLY A 161 -11.61 64.80 0.55
N PRO A 162 -12.22 65.46 -0.46
CA PRO A 162 -13.19 64.82 -1.36
C PRO A 162 -12.58 63.94 -2.47
N ILE A 163 -11.28 64.04 -2.72
CA ILE A 163 -10.62 63.51 -3.92
C ILE A 163 -9.71 62.32 -3.60
N CYS A 164 -9.00 62.37 -2.46
CA CYS A 164 -8.05 61.35 -2.05
C CYS A 164 -8.60 60.52 -0.90
N LEU A 165 -8.49 59.19 -1.00
CA LEU A 165 -8.94 58.26 0.05
C LEU A 165 -7.97 58.31 1.26
N PRO A 166 -8.44 58.54 2.49
CA PRO A 166 -7.61 58.41 3.69
C PRO A 166 -7.01 57.01 3.80
N LEU A 167 -5.75 56.91 4.24
CA LEU A 167 -5.06 55.62 4.33
C LEU A 167 -5.76 54.66 5.32
N VAL A 168 -6.33 55.19 6.40
CA VAL A 168 -7.14 54.45 7.39
C VAL A 168 -8.31 53.73 6.73
N ASP A 169 -9.09 54.42 5.91
CA ASP A 169 -10.26 53.85 5.24
C ASP A 169 -9.86 52.75 4.24
N ARG A 170 -8.71 52.93 3.57
CA ARG A 170 -8.16 51.90 2.68
C ARG A 170 -7.74 50.66 3.47
N PHE A 171 -7.11 50.82 4.64
CA PHE A 171 -6.81 49.67 5.50
C PHE A 171 -8.06 48.96 5.98
N ILE A 172 -9.10 49.68 6.41
CA ILE A 172 -10.37 49.06 6.84
C ILE A 172 -10.97 48.20 5.71
N GLN A 173 -10.93 48.67 4.45
CA GLN A 173 -11.39 47.88 3.30
C GLN A 173 -10.57 46.59 3.11
N LEU A 174 -9.23 46.70 3.16
CA LEU A 174 -8.34 45.56 2.94
C LEU A 174 -8.43 44.51 4.06
N LEU A 175 -8.50 44.96 5.31
CA LEU A 175 -8.65 44.08 6.47
C LEU A 175 -9.96 43.28 6.41
N LYS A 176 -11.08 43.92 6.01
CA LYS A 176 -12.37 43.24 5.83
C LYS A 176 -12.39 42.24 4.67
N MET A 177 -11.69 42.52 3.57
CA MET A 177 -11.61 41.58 2.43
C MET A 177 -10.77 40.34 2.77
N ALA A 178 -9.69 40.51 3.53
CA ALA A 178 -8.79 39.43 3.93
C ALA A 178 -9.43 38.43 4.91
N GLN A 179 -10.33 38.88 5.81
CA GLN A 179 -11.11 38.00 6.68
C GLN A 179 -12.02 37.04 5.90
N GLY A 180 -12.50 37.42 4.72
CA GLY A 180 -13.34 36.57 3.87
C GLY A 180 -12.58 35.48 3.12
N SER A 181 -11.33 35.73 2.73
CA SER A 181 -10.51 34.79 1.94
C SER A 181 -9.80 33.72 2.79
N SER A 182 -9.40 34.04 4.03
CA SER A 182 -8.75 33.09 4.95
C SER A 182 -9.68 31.95 5.37
N SER A 183 -10.95 32.25 5.66
CA SER A 183 -11.98 31.26 6.01
C SER A 183 -12.24 30.26 4.86
N GLN A 184 -12.23 30.73 3.61
CA GLN A 184 -12.44 29.87 2.44
C GLN A 184 -11.28 28.89 2.23
N TYR A 185 -10.02 29.35 2.35
CA TYR A 185 -8.85 28.48 2.23
C TYR A 185 -8.83 27.41 3.32
N PHE A 186 -9.15 27.78 4.57
CA PHE A 186 -9.22 26.83 5.67
C PHE A 186 -10.31 25.78 5.49
N ARG A 187 -11.49 26.18 4.99
CA ARG A 187 -12.58 25.26 4.62
C ARG A 187 -12.13 24.25 3.56
N GLU A 188 -11.45 24.70 2.51
CA GLU A 188 -10.92 23.82 1.46
C GLU A 188 -9.84 22.87 1.99
N SER A 189 -8.98 23.34 2.91
CA SER A 189 -7.99 22.50 3.59
C SER A 189 -8.65 21.37 4.38
N ILE A 190 -9.66 21.65 5.21
CA ILE A 190 -10.36 20.61 5.97
C ILE A 190 -11.02 19.58 5.04
N LEU A 191 -11.70 20.03 3.99
CA LEU A 191 -12.34 19.13 3.03
C LEU A 191 -11.32 18.23 2.33
N ASN A 192 -10.15 18.77 1.97
CA ASN A 192 -9.07 17.99 1.38
C ASN A 192 -8.46 16.99 2.37
N ASP A 193 -8.32 17.37 3.64
CA ASP A 193 -7.81 16.49 4.69
C ASP A 193 -8.78 15.33 4.96
N ILE A 194 -10.09 15.60 5.03
CA ILE A 194 -11.12 14.55 5.15
C ILE A 194 -11.07 13.60 3.95
N ARG A 195 -10.97 14.12 2.73
CA ARG A 195 -10.87 13.28 1.51
C ARG A 195 -9.60 12.43 1.52
N LYS A 196 -8.46 12.99 1.93
CA LYS A 196 -7.19 12.24 2.05
C LYS A 196 -7.31 11.15 3.11
N ALA A 197 -7.88 11.46 4.28
CA ALA A 197 -8.06 10.51 5.35
C ALA A 197 -8.88 9.29 4.91
N ARG A 198 -10.02 9.52 4.25
CA ARG A 198 -10.88 8.43 3.72
C ARG A 198 -10.22 7.56 2.64
N ASN A 199 -9.24 8.10 1.91
CA ASN A 199 -8.54 7.36 0.87
C ASN A 199 -7.35 6.56 1.40
N LEU A 200 -6.71 7.04 2.47
CA LEU A 200 -5.50 6.44 3.03
C LEU A 200 -5.78 5.45 4.16
N TYR A 201 -6.81 5.71 4.96
CA TYR A 201 -7.06 5.00 6.20
C TYR A 201 -8.43 4.33 6.21
N THR A 202 -8.53 3.22 6.94
CA THR A 202 -9.77 2.48 7.22
C THR A 202 -9.83 2.13 8.71
N GLY A 203 -10.99 1.66 9.19
CA GLY A 203 -11.15 1.15 10.55
C GLY A 203 -10.69 2.11 11.66
N LYS A 204 -9.86 1.62 12.59
CA LYS A 204 -9.40 2.39 13.76
C LYS A 204 -8.48 3.55 13.40
N GLU A 205 -7.67 3.40 12.34
CA GLU A 205 -6.75 4.45 11.89
C GLU A 205 -7.52 5.65 11.35
N LEU A 206 -8.56 5.41 10.54
CA LEU A 206 -9.44 6.46 10.06
C LEU A 206 -10.17 7.15 11.22
N ALA A 207 -10.63 6.40 12.23
CA ALA A 207 -11.26 7.00 13.41
C ALA A 207 -10.31 7.96 14.15
N ALA A 208 -9.04 7.59 14.32
CA ALA A 208 -8.03 8.43 14.96
C ALA A 208 -7.75 9.71 14.14
N GLU A 209 -7.68 9.60 12.82
CA GLU A 209 -7.44 10.76 11.95
C GLU A 209 -8.65 11.70 11.91
N LEU A 210 -9.88 11.16 11.88
CA LEU A 210 -11.09 11.97 11.98
C LEU A 210 -11.19 12.70 13.32
N ALA A 211 -10.73 12.10 14.41
CA ALA A 211 -10.66 12.77 15.72
C ALA A 211 -9.68 13.96 15.71
N ARG A 212 -8.52 13.84 15.04
CA ARG A 212 -7.58 14.97 14.84
C ARG A 212 -8.19 16.08 14.00
N ILE A 213 -8.85 15.72 12.89
CA ILE A 213 -9.52 16.71 12.04
C ILE A 213 -10.63 17.42 12.82
N ARG A 214 -11.41 16.68 13.63
CA ARG A 214 -12.48 17.24 14.45
C ARG A 214 -11.99 18.30 15.44
N GLN A 215 -10.86 18.07 16.11
CA GLN A 215 -10.27 19.07 17.03
C GLN A 215 -9.98 20.41 16.35
N ARG A 216 -9.66 20.41 15.05
CA ARG A 216 -9.45 21.64 14.25
C ARG A 216 -10.76 22.30 13.81
N VAL A 217 -11.86 21.54 13.77
CA VAL A 217 -13.19 21.96 13.29
C VAL A 217 -14.06 22.52 14.43
N ASP A 218 -13.70 22.28 15.70
CA ASP A 218 -14.49 22.74 16.86
C ASP A 218 -14.54 24.29 17.02
N ASN A 219 -13.89 25.06 16.14
CA ASN A 219 -14.09 26.51 16.02
C ASN A 219 -15.40 26.83 15.27
N ILE A 220 -16.36 27.44 15.99
CA ILE A 220 -17.77 27.64 15.61
C ILE A 220 -17.96 28.42 14.29
N GLU A 221 -17.01 29.28 13.89
CA GLU A 221 -17.12 30.11 12.68
C GLU A 221 -16.86 29.34 11.36
N LEU A 222 -16.37 28.10 11.43
CA LEU A 222 -15.84 27.36 10.27
C LEU A 222 -16.69 26.13 9.89
N LEU A 223 -17.81 25.91 10.58
CA LEU A 223 -18.58 24.67 10.51
C LEU A 223 -19.68 24.75 9.45
N SER A 224 -19.30 24.54 8.19
CA SER A 224 -20.23 24.55 7.06
C SER A 224 -20.87 23.19 6.76
N ALA A 225 -22.05 23.20 6.14
CA ALA A 225 -22.84 21.99 5.86
C ALA A 225 -22.11 20.93 5.00
N ASP A 226 -21.21 21.35 4.10
CA ASP A 226 -20.38 20.44 3.31
C ASP A 226 -19.30 19.73 4.14
N ILE A 227 -18.65 20.41 5.09
CA ILE A 227 -17.73 19.80 6.05
C ILE A 227 -18.50 18.78 6.88
N VAL A 228 -19.68 19.16 7.41
CA VAL A 228 -20.56 18.26 8.17
C VAL A 228 -20.84 17.01 7.35
N ILE A 229 -21.37 17.14 6.13
CA ILE A 229 -21.70 15.99 5.28
C ILE A 229 -20.47 15.10 5.05
N ASN A 230 -19.31 15.66 4.75
CA ASN A 230 -18.10 14.87 4.53
C ASN A 230 -17.65 14.14 5.81
N LEU A 231 -17.80 14.75 6.99
CA LEU A 231 -17.57 14.07 8.27
C LEU A 231 -18.57 12.93 8.49
N LEU A 232 -19.88 13.16 8.28
CA LEU A 232 -20.90 12.11 8.44
C LEU A 232 -20.64 10.93 7.48
N LEU A 233 -20.23 11.20 6.24
CA LEU A 233 -19.85 10.17 5.28
C LEU A 233 -18.61 9.39 5.74
N SER A 234 -17.62 10.07 6.31
CA SER A 234 -16.40 9.43 6.83
C SER A 234 -16.68 8.54 8.03
N TYR A 235 -17.46 9.01 9.00
CA TYR A 235 -17.89 8.19 10.14
C TYR A 235 -18.75 6.99 9.68
N ARG A 236 -19.55 7.15 8.63
CA ARG A 236 -20.33 6.05 8.06
C ARG A 236 -19.46 4.96 7.42
N ASP A 237 -18.31 5.32 6.84
CA ASP A 237 -17.39 4.35 6.25
C ASP A 237 -16.83 3.37 7.30
N ILE A 238 -16.64 3.84 8.54
CA ILE A 238 -16.23 3.02 9.70
C ILE A 238 -17.40 2.56 10.57
N GLN A 239 -18.64 2.82 10.16
CA GLN A 239 -19.87 2.52 10.92
C GLN A 239 -19.94 3.13 12.33
N ASP A 240 -19.26 4.26 12.56
CA ASP A 240 -19.34 5.00 13.82
C ASP A 240 -20.59 5.89 13.85
N TYR A 241 -21.75 5.25 14.01
CA TYR A 241 -23.05 5.92 14.03
C TYR A 241 -23.23 6.81 15.28
N ASP A 242 -22.53 6.51 16.37
CA ASP A 242 -22.60 7.30 17.59
C ASP A 242 -21.93 8.67 17.42
N SER A 243 -20.76 8.72 16.77
CA SER A 243 -20.12 10.00 16.42
C SER A 243 -20.96 10.85 15.48
N ILE A 244 -21.68 10.24 14.52
CA ILE A 244 -22.62 10.96 13.64
C ILE A 244 -23.75 11.60 14.47
N VAL A 245 -24.40 10.82 15.35
CA VAL A 245 -25.49 11.32 16.17
C VAL A 245 -25.02 12.45 17.09
N LYS A 246 -23.92 12.22 17.83
CA LYS A 246 -23.35 13.24 18.74
C LYS A 246 -22.96 14.52 18.02
N LEU A 247 -22.42 14.42 16.80
CA LEU A 247 -22.08 15.60 16.00
C LEU A 247 -23.34 16.39 15.62
N VAL A 248 -24.36 15.73 15.06
CA VAL A 248 -25.58 16.44 14.64
C VAL A 248 -26.35 17.03 15.83
N GLU A 249 -26.41 16.33 16.96
CA GLU A 249 -27.01 16.85 18.20
C GLU A 249 -26.24 18.03 18.80
N ALA A 250 -24.92 18.10 18.59
CA ALA A 250 -24.13 19.28 18.95
C ALA A 250 -24.43 20.46 18.02
N LEU A 251 -24.57 20.21 16.71
CA LEU A 251 -24.92 21.24 15.73
C LEU A 251 -26.31 21.83 15.97
N GLU A 252 -27.29 21.01 16.34
CA GLU A 252 -28.66 21.46 16.66
C GLU A 252 -28.71 22.42 17.86
N LYS A 253 -27.72 22.38 18.75
CA LYS A 253 -27.61 23.30 19.89
C LYS A 253 -26.95 24.63 19.54
N LEU A 254 -26.34 24.75 18.35
CA LEU A 254 -25.65 25.98 17.94
C LEU A 254 -26.66 26.95 17.31
N PRO A 255 -26.69 28.23 17.75
CA PRO A 255 -27.58 29.23 17.19
C PRO A 255 -27.23 29.59 15.73
N THR A 256 -26.01 29.25 15.29
CA THR A 256 -25.48 29.55 13.96
C THR A 256 -25.81 28.49 12.91
N PHE A 257 -26.33 27.32 13.31
CA PHE A 257 -26.59 26.20 12.40
C PHE A 257 -28.07 25.81 12.41
N ASP A 258 -28.79 26.24 11.38
CA ASP A 258 -30.20 25.84 11.21
C ASP A 258 -30.29 24.45 10.57
N LEU A 259 -30.39 23.42 11.42
CA LEU A 259 -30.58 22.04 10.98
C LEU A 259 -31.84 21.88 10.11
N ALA A 260 -32.85 22.74 10.27
CA ALA A 260 -34.11 22.63 9.53
C ALA A 260 -33.90 22.70 8.02
N LEU A 261 -32.98 23.55 7.57
CA LEU A 261 -32.66 23.84 6.17
C LEU A 261 -31.77 22.78 5.49
N HIS A 262 -31.21 21.82 6.24
CA HIS A 262 -30.21 20.88 5.75
C HIS A 262 -30.74 19.44 5.64
N HIS A 263 -31.55 19.17 4.62
CA HIS A 263 -32.24 17.86 4.46
C HIS A 263 -31.29 16.67 4.33
N HIS A 264 -30.14 16.83 3.66
CA HIS A 264 -29.13 15.76 3.57
C HIS A 264 -28.47 15.43 4.91
N VAL A 265 -28.26 16.43 5.77
CA VAL A 265 -27.74 16.20 7.14
C VAL A 265 -28.77 15.43 7.96
N LYS A 266 -30.05 15.83 7.89
CA LYS A 266 -31.17 15.09 8.52
C LYS A 266 -31.27 13.64 8.01
N PHE A 267 -31.09 13.40 6.72
CA PHE A 267 -31.07 12.06 6.15
C PHE A 267 -29.97 11.18 6.77
N HIS A 268 -28.73 11.68 6.82
CA HIS A 268 -27.62 10.95 7.43
C HIS A 268 -27.77 10.77 8.94
N TYR A 269 -28.39 11.74 9.61
CA TYR A 269 -28.71 11.67 11.03
C TYR A 269 -29.74 10.58 11.33
N ALA A 270 -30.89 10.59 10.63
CA ALA A 270 -31.91 9.56 10.76
C ALA A 270 -31.38 8.17 10.38
N PHE A 271 -30.52 8.08 9.35
CA PHE A 271 -29.81 6.86 9.01
C PHE A 271 -28.97 6.36 10.20
N ALA A 272 -28.15 7.22 10.81
CA ALA A 272 -27.30 6.82 11.93
C ALA A 272 -28.10 6.43 13.18
N LEU A 273 -29.15 7.18 13.53
CA LEU A 273 -30.08 6.82 14.61
C LEU A 273 -30.64 5.40 14.41
N ASN A 274 -31.14 5.10 13.21
CA ASN A 274 -31.68 3.77 12.92
C ASN A 274 -30.64 2.65 13.07
N ARG A 275 -29.38 2.91 12.69
CA ARG A 275 -28.30 1.91 12.78
C ARG A 275 -27.71 1.77 14.18
N ARG A 276 -27.70 2.84 14.97
CA ARG A 276 -27.25 2.85 16.37
C ARG A 276 -28.25 2.12 17.27
N ASN A 277 -29.55 2.30 17.02
CA ASN A 277 -30.65 1.56 17.63
C ASN A 277 -30.62 1.55 19.18
N LEU A 278 -30.26 2.68 19.82
CA LEU A 278 -30.51 2.86 21.24
C LEU A 278 -32.01 3.09 21.50
N PRO A 279 -32.50 2.88 22.74
CA PRO A 279 -33.90 3.12 23.07
C PRO A 279 -34.37 4.52 22.64
N GLY A 280 -35.37 4.58 21.75
CA GLY A 280 -35.93 5.84 21.21
C GLY A 280 -35.30 6.33 19.91
N ASP A 281 -34.15 5.80 19.47
CA ASP A 281 -33.45 6.29 18.27
C ASP A 281 -34.30 6.14 16.99
N ARG A 282 -34.94 4.98 16.80
CA ARG A 282 -35.78 4.71 15.62
C ARG A 282 -37.02 5.58 15.56
N GLN A 283 -37.65 5.82 16.71
CA GLN A 283 -38.79 6.73 16.79
C GLN A 283 -38.35 8.15 16.41
N LYS A 284 -37.25 8.64 17.00
CA LYS A 284 -36.66 9.94 16.65
C LYS A 284 -36.31 10.03 15.16
N ALA A 285 -35.78 8.97 14.56
CA ALA A 285 -35.49 8.92 13.13
C ALA A 285 -36.76 9.05 12.26
N LEU A 286 -37.87 8.40 12.65
CA LEU A 286 -39.16 8.54 11.99
C LEU A 286 -39.75 9.94 12.15
N ASP A 287 -39.66 10.52 13.36
CA ASP A 287 -40.13 11.87 13.67
C ASP A 287 -39.39 12.94 12.84
N ILE A 288 -38.13 12.67 12.47
CA ILE A 288 -37.35 13.53 11.56
C ILE A 288 -37.76 13.32 10.10
N MET A 289 -37.91 12.07 9.66
CA MET A 289 -38.04 11.74 8.24
C MET A 289 -39.47 11.84 7.70
N ILE A 290 -40.49 11.47 8.48
CA ILE A 290 -41.88 11.48 8.00
C ILE A 290 -42.33 12.91 7.62
N PRO A 291 -42.10 13.96 8.45
CA PRO A 291 -42.48 15.32 8.07
C PRO A 291 -41.78 15.81 6.80
N LEU A 292 -40.51 15.45 6.58
CA LEU A 292 -39.77 15.82 5.37
C LEU A 292 -40.40 15.21 4.11
N VAL A 293 -40.89 13.98 4.22
CA VAL A 293 -41.46 13.23 3.11
C VAL A 293 -42.92 13.62 2.83
N GLU A 294 -43.66 14.07 3.84
CA GLU A 294 -45.07 14.45 3.70
C GLU A 294 -45.30 15.93 3.37
N GLN A 295 -44.40 16.83 3.77
CA GLN A 295 -44.55 18.28 3.55
C GLN A 295 -44.05 18.75 2.18
N GLU A 296 -43.12 18.04 1.56
CA GLU A 296 -42.53 18.45 0.29
C GLU A 296 -43.30 17.92 -0.93
N SER A 297 -43.46 18.78 -1.95
CA SER A 297 -44.19 18.43 -3.18
C SER A 297 -43.42 17.46 -4.10
N GLN A 298 -42.10 17.41 -4.00
CA GLN A 298 -41.24 16.54 -4.79
C GLN A 298 -40.13 15.94 -3.92
N VAL A 299 -40.32 14.70 -3.52
CA VAL A 299 -39.43 13.98 -2.60
C VAL A 299 -38.65 12.91 -3.37
N ALA A 300 -37.33 12.83 -3.12
CA ALA A 300 -36.48 11.81 -3.72
C ALA A 300 -36.83 10.40 -3.23
N SER A 301 -36.69 9.38 -4.10
CA SER A 301 -36.95 7.97 -3.79
C SER A 301 -36.19 7.48 -2.55
N ASP A 302 -34.96 7.98 -2.35
CA ASP A 302 -34.10 7.61 -1.23
C ASP A 302 -34.69 7.99 0.14
N MET A 303 -35.42 9.11 0.22
CA MET A 303 -36.05 9.57 1.47
C MET A 303 -37.16 8.60 1.88
N TYR A 304 -38.02 8.20 0.93
CA TYR A 304 -39.03 7.16 1.15
C TYR A 304 -38.40 5.81 1.50
N CYS A 305 -37.33 5.43 0.81
CA CYS A 305 -36.62 4.17 1.07
C CYS A 305 -35.98 4.14 2.46
N LEU A 306 -35.53 5.28 3.00
CA LEU A 306 -35.00 5.34 4.36
C LEU A 306 -36.11 5.12 5.40
N VAL A 307 -37.28 5.76 5.24
CA VAL A 307 -38.43 5.49 6.13
C VAL A 307 -38.84 4.03 6.06
N GLY A 308 -38.98 3.48 4.85
CA GLY A 308 -39.28 2.06 4.64
C GLY A 308 -38.23 1.15 5.27
N ARG A 309 -36.94 1.54 5.23
CA ARG A 309 -35.85 0.80 5.86
C ARG A 309 -35.93 0.82 7.39
N ILE A 310 -36.28 1.93 8.02
CA ILE A 310 -36.41 1.99 9.49
C ILE A 310 -37.45 0.95 9.95
N TYR A 311 -38.61 0.94 9.31
CA TYR A 311 -39.66 -0.05 9.58
C TYR A 311 -39.23 -1.49 9.24
N LYS A 312 -38.50 -1.70 8.14
CA LYS A 312 -37.93 -3.01 7.78
C LYS A 312 -36.97 -3.51 8.87
N ASP A 313 -36.10 -2.64 9.38
CA ASP A 313 -35.13 -2.97 10.42
C ASP A 313 -35.84 -3.24 11.76
N MET A 314 -36.92 -2.51 12.10
CA MET A 314 -37.80 -2.83 13.25
C MET A 314 -38.43 -4.22 13.14
N PHE A 315 -38.98 -4.55 11.97
CA PHE A 315 -39.55 -5.86 11.71
C PHE A 315 -38.51 -6.98 11.82
N LEU A 316 -37.33 -6.80 11.22
CA LEU A 316 -36.25 -7.79 11.28
C LEU A 316 -35.74 -8.00 12.71
N ASP A 317 -35.47 -6.91 13.45
CA ASP A 317 -34.93 -6.98 14.81
C ASP A 317 -35.94 -7.50 15.84
N SER A 318 -37.24 -7.39 15.55
CA SER A 318 -38.29 -8.03 16.36
C SER A 318 -38.32 -9.56 16.25
N GLY A 319 -37.46 -10.17 15.42
CA GLY A 319 -37.53 -11.59 15.12
C GLY A 319 -38.77 -11.93 14.27
N PHE A 320 -39.16 -11.01 13.39
CA PHE A 320 -40.33 -11.10 12.51
C PHE A 320 -41.70 -11.07 13.21
N THR A 321 -41.79 -10.57 14.45
CA THR A 321 -43.07 -10.48 15.18
C THR A 321 -43.83 -9.17 14.94
N ASP A 322 -43.13 -8.07 14.67
CA ASP A 322 -43.73 -6.75 14.46
C ASP A 322 -44.30 -6.59 13.04
N THR A 323 -45.49 -7.15 12.83
CA THR A 323 -46.18 -7.10 11.54
C THR A 323 -46.67 -5.70 11.17
N GLU A 324 -46.88 -4.81 12.15
CA GLU A 324 -47.29 -3.43 11.88
C GLU A 324 -46.15 -2.67 11.20
N SER A 325 -44.93 -2.79 11.73
CA SER A 325 -43.73 -2.24 11.07
C SER A 325 -43.51 -2.86 9.69
N ARG A 326 -43.72 -4.17 9.51
CA ARG A 326 -43.65 -4.81 8.18
C ARG A 326 -44.58 -4.11 7.17
N ASP A 327 -45.83 -3.88 7.57
CA ASP A 327 -46.86 -3.31 6.69
C ASP A 327 -46.62 -1.82 6.40
N GLN A 328 -46.17 -1.06 7.40
CA GLN A 328 -45.71 0.32 7.20
C GLN A 328 -44.50 0.38 6.26
N GLY A 329 -43.50 -0.47 6.45
CA GLY A 329 -42.35 -0.57 5.56
C GLY A 329 -42.76 -0.87 4.12
N SER A 330 -43.69 -1.81 3.94
CA SER A 330 -44.28 -2.17 2.65
C SER A 330 -44.95 -0.96 1.97
N LEU A 331 -45.74 -0.19 2.72
CA LEU A 331 -46.39 1.03 2.25
C LEU A 331 -45.38 2.09 1.77
N TRP A 332 -44.32 2.33 2.54
CA TRP A 332 -43.32 3.34 2.20
C TRP A 332 -42.47 2.93 0.98
N PHE A 333 -42.08 1.66 0.87
CA PHE A 333 -41.40 1.17 -0.34
C PHE A 333 -42.32 1.16 -1.56
N LYS A 334 -43.63 0.89 -1.39
CA LYS A 334 -44.63 1.03 -2.45
C LYS A 334 -44.69 2.46 -2.97
N LYS A 335 -44.83 3.46 -2.08
CA LYS A 335 -44.81 4.88 -2.45
C LYS A 335 -43.53 5.25 -3.21
N ALA A 336 -42.37 4.80 -2.72
CA ALA A 336 -41.09 5.02 -3.39
C ALA A 336 -41.07 4.43 -4.81
N PHE A 337 -41.58 3.20 -4.98
CA PHE A 337 -41.57 2.48 -6.25
C PHE A 337 -42.58 3.03 -7.27
N GLU A 338 -43.71 3.55 -6.80
CA GLU A 338 -44.71 4.21 -7.65
C GLU A 338 -44.28 5.61 -8.07
N SER A 339 -43.59 6.35 -7.18
CA SER A 339 -43.01 7.67 -7.49
C SER A 339 -41.85 7.56 -8.47
N GLU A 340 -40.84 6.74 -8.14
CA GLU A 340 -39.67 6.50 -8.98
C GLU A 340 -39.27 5.01 -8.94
N PRO A 341 -39.62 4.23 -9.99
CA PRO A 341 -39.34 2.80 -10.01
C PRO A 341 -37.84 2.49 -10.01
N SER A 342 -37.32 2.05 -8.86
CA SER A 342 -35.94 1.62 -8.69
C SER A 342 -35.87 0.15 -8.26
N LEU A 343 -34.72 -0.50 -8.50
CA LEU A 343 -34.51 -1.86 -8.00
C LEU A 343 -34.51 -1.89 -6.47
N GLN A 344 -33.99 -0.86 -5.80
CA GLN A 344 -33.95 -0.77 -4.34
C GLN A 344 -35.35 -0.81 -3.72
N SER A 345 -36.26 0.09 -4.14
CA SER A 345 -37.61 0.13 -3.61
C SER A 345 -38.41 -1.10 -4.03
N GLY A 346 -38.27 -1.53 -5.28
CA GLY A 346 -38.98 -2.70 -5.80
C GLY A 346 -38.63 -4.00 -5.09
N ILE A 347 -37.33 -4.28 -4.86
CA ILE A 347 -36.87 -5.50 -4.18
C ILE A 347 -37.37 -5.51 -2.74
N ASN A 348 -37.18 -4.41 -1.99
CA ASN A 348 -37.63 -4.36 -0.59
C ASN A 348 -39.15 -4.46 -0.49
N TYR A 349 -39.89 -3.83 -1.41
CA TYR A 349 -41.34 -3.96 -1.47
C TYR A 349 -41.78 -5.41 -1.71
N ALA A 350 -41.18 -6.08 -2.70
CA ALA A 350 -41.48 -7.48 -3.01
C ALA A 350 -41.17 -8.41 -1.82
N VAL A 351 -40.07 -8.19 -1.11
CA VAL A 351 -39.67 -8.98 0.06
C VAL A 351 -40.64 -8.80 1.23
N LEU A 352 -41.10 -7.58 1.51
CA LEU A 352 -42.08 -7.36 2.57
C LEU A 352 -43.48 -7.89 2.21
N LEU A 353 -43.86 -7.87 0.93
CA LEU A 353 -45.07 -8.57 0.47
C LEU A 353 -44.97 -10.08 0.65
N LEU A 354 -43.81 -10.70 0.37
CA LEU A 354 -43.56 -12.10 0.67
C LEU A 354 -43.69 -12.38 2.17
N ALA A 355 -43.15 -11.51 3.03
CA ALA A 355 -43.30 -11.60 4.48
C ALA A 355 -44.74 -11.39 4.98
N ALA A 356 -45.59 -10.72 4.19
CA ALA A 356 -47.03 -10.62 4.42
C ALA A 356 -47.81 -11.84 3.91
N GLY A 357 -47.15 -12.84 3.33
CA GLY A 357 -47.75 -14.08 2.86
C GLY A 357 -48.16 -14.07 1.39
N HIS A 358 -47.85 -13.02 0.63
CA HIS A 358 -48.05 -13.00 -0.82
C HIS A 358 -47.11 -14.00 -1.49
N GLN A 359 -47.53 -14.57 -2.62
CA GLN A 359 -46.69 -15.47 -3.42
C GLN A 359 -46.70 -15.05 -4.88
N PHE A 360 -45.60 -15.32 -5.61
CA PHE A 360 -45.48 -14.97 -7.03
C PHE A 360 -46.54 -15.68 -7.89
N ASP A 361 -46.98 -16.87 -7.52
CA ASP A 361 -47.96 -17.62 -8.32
C ASP A 361 -49.40 -17.12 -8.12
N THR A 362 -49.73 -16.69 -6.89
CA THR A 362 -51.10 -16.36 -6.48
C THR A 362 -51.39 -14.85 -6.48
N SER A 363 -50.42 -14.02 -6.08
CA SER A 363 -50.63 -12.59 -5.90
C SER A 363 -50.42 -11.80 -7.20
N PHE A 364 -51.43 -11.05 -7.62
CA PHE A 364 -51.31 -10.14 -8.77
C PHE A 364 -50.32 -8.99 -8.50
N GLU A 365 -50.34 -8.43 -7.30
CA GLU A 365 -49.50 -7.29 -6.93
C GLU A 365 -48.01 -7.66 -6.94
N LEU A 366 -47.63 -8.79 -6.34
CA LEU A 366 -46.25 -9.26 -6.34
C LEU A 366 -45.76 -9.59 -7.76
N ARG A 367 -46.62 -10.15 -8.63
CA ARG A 367 -46.31 -10.35 -10.06
C ARG A 367 -46.08 -9.03 -10.79
N LYS A 368 -46.92 -8.03 -10.56
CA LYS A 368 -46.77 -6.69 -11.16
C LYS A 368 -45.41 -6.08 -10.79
N VAL A 369 -45.04 -6.17 -9.52
CA VAL A 369 -43.73 -5.73 -9.03
C VAL A 369 -42.60 -6.52 -9.69
N GLY A 370 -42.70 -7.85 -9.73
CA GLY A 370 -41.72 -8.74 -10.37
C GLY A 370 -41.48 -8.46 -11.87
N VAL A 371 -42.53 -8.17 -12.64
CA VAL A 371 -42.42 -7.77 -14.05
C VAL A 371 -41.67 -6.45 -14.19
N LYS A 372 -41.97 -5.48 -13.32
CA LYS A 372 -41.31 -4.17 -13.34
C LYS A 372 -39.83 -4.28 -12.93
N ILE A 373 -39.51 -5.08 -11.90
CA ILE A 373 -38.12 -5.39 -11.50
C ILE A 373 -37.37 -6.03 -12.67
N SER A 374 -37.97 -7.02 -13.34
CA SER A 374 -37.37 -7.67 -14.52
C SER A 374 -37.08 -6.67 -15.65
N SER A 375 -38.00 -5.72 -15.90
CA SER A 375 -37.79 -4.66 -16.88
C SER A 375 -36.64 -3.71 -16.48
N LEU A 376 -36.55 -3.34 -15.20
CA LEU A 376 -35.46 -2.50 -14.68
C LEU A 376 -34.11 -3.21 -14.75
N LEU A 377 -34.07 -4.51 -14.44
CA LEU A 377 -32.87 -5.34 -14.56
C LEU A 377 -32.43 -5.44 -16.03
N GLY A 378 -33.37 -5.60 -16.96
CA GLY A 378 -33.10 -5.58 -18.40
C GLY A 378 -32.50 -4.25 -18.88
N LYS A 379 -32.96 -3.11 -18.33
CA LYS A 379 -32.39 -1.78 -18.64
C LYS A 379 -30.96 -1.61 -18.12
N LYS A 380 -30.61 -2.21 -16.97
CA LYS A 380 -29.24 -2.17 -16.42
C LYS A 380 -28.25 -2.97 -17.28
N GLY A 381 -28.72 -4.00 -17.99
CA GLY A 381 -27.91 -4.77 -18.93
C GLY A 381 -27.05 -5.84 -18.26
N ASN A 382 -25.90 -6.15 -18.87
CA ASN A 382 -25.03 -7.24 -18.40
C ASN A 382 -24.25 -6.84 -17.13
N LEU A 383 -24.15 -7.78 -16.18
CA LEU A 383 -23.42 -7.64 -14.92
C LEU A 383 -21.97 -7.18 -15.12
N GLU A 384 -21.29 -7.64 -16.17
CA GLU A 384 -19.90 -7.24 -16.47
C GLU A 384 -19.71 -5.73 -16.62
N LYS A 385 -20.72 -5.03 -17.16
CA LYS A 385 -20.67 -3.58 -17.40
C LYS A 385 -20.91 -2.75 -16.14
N LEU A 386 -21.51 -3.32 -15.10
CA LEU A 386 -21.84 -2.62 -13.85
C LEU A 386 -20.58 -2.49 -12.98
N GLN A 387 -20.02 -1.30 -12.84
CA GLN A 387 -18.78 -1.08 -12.06
C GLN A 387 -19.05 -0.62 -10.63
N SER A 388 -20.23 -0.04 -10.39
CA SER A 388 -20.57 0.52 -9.08
C SER A 388 -21.12 -0.56 -8.15
N TYR A 389 -20.61 -0.63 -6.92
CA TYR A 389 -21.04 -1.65 -5.93
C TYR A 389 -22.55 -1.62 -5.68
N TRP A 390 -23.18 -0.44 -5.69
CA TRP A 390 -24.61 -0.31 -5.45
C TRP A 390 -25.46 -0.87 -6.59
N GLU A 391 -25.02 -0.75 -7.84
CA GLU A 391 -25.73 -1.35 -8.98
C GLU A 391 -25.64 -2.87 -8.93
N VAL A 392 -24.45 -3.40 -8.60
CA VAL A 392 -24.23 -4.84 -8.44
C VAL A 392 -25.04 -5.40 -7.26
N GLY A 393 -25.13 -4.67 -6.15
CA GLY A 393 -25.91 -5.08 -4.97
C GLY A 393 -27.41 -5.17 -5.25
N PHE A 394 -27.98 -4.18 -5.95
CA PHE A 394 -29.38 -4.26 -6.36
C PHE A 394 -29.61 -5.31 -7.45
N PHE A 395 -28.66 -5.51 -8.36
CA PHE A 395 -28.70 -6.61 -9.32
C PHE A 395 -28.71 -7.97 -8.63
N LEU A 396 -27.91 -8.15 -7.57
CA LEU A 396 -27.91 -9.35 -6.73
C LEU A 396 -29.29 -9.57 -6.10
N GLY A 397 -29.85 -8.56 -5.41
CA GLY A 397 -31.15 -8.69 -4.75
C GLY A 397 -32.29 -9.05 -5.71
N ALA A 398 -32.30 -8.47 -6.92
CA ALA A 398 -33.27 -8.82 -7.95
C ALA A 398 -33.06 -10.24 -8.50
N SER A 399 -31.81 -10.68 -8.63
CA SER A 399 -31.46 -12.05 -9.05
C SER A 399 -31.86 -13.10 -8.02
N VAL A 400 -31.73 -12.76 -6.72
CA VAL A 400 -32.21 -13.60 -5.60
C VAL A 400 -33.73 -13.75 -5.67
N LEU A 401 -34.48 -12.65 -5.84
CA LEU A 401 -35.94 -12.69 -6.01
C LEU A 401 -36.36 -13.53 -7.22
N ALA A 402 -35.63 -13.43 -8.33
CA ALA A 402 -35.88 -14.18 -9.55
C ALA A 402 -35.44 -15.66 -9.48
N ASN A 403 -34.80 -16.07 -8.38
CA ASN A 403 -34.22 -17.41 -8.21
C ASN A 403 -33.21 -17.79 -9.30
N ASP A 404 -32.44 -16.83 -9.83
CA ASP A 404 -31.41 -17.04 -10.84
C ASP A 404 -30.04 -17.32 -10.16
N HIS A 405 -29.76 -18.60 -9.93
CA HIS A 405 -28.56 -19.02 -9.20
C HIS A 405 -27.24 -18.54 -9.84
N THR A 406 -27.14 -18.58 -11.18
CA THR A 406 -25.92 -18.21 -11.90
C THR A 406 -25.63 -16.73 -11.73
N ARG A 407 -26.66 -15.87 -11.83
CA ARG A 407 -26.48 -14.43 -11.60
C ARG A 407 -26.16 -14.09 -10.15
N VAL A 408 -26.75 -14.82 -9.21
CA VAL A 408 -26.47 -14.67 -7.77
C VAL A 408 -24.99 -14.94 -7.47
N ILE A 409 -24.44 -16.05 -7.97
CA ILE A 409 -23.02 -16.42 -7.77
C ILE A 409 -22.10 -15.32 -8.31
N HIS A 410 -22.24 -14.95 -9.59
CA HIS A 410 -21.37 -13.95 -10.21
C HIS A 410 -21.51 -12.56 -9.60
N ALA A 411 -22.73 -12.15 -9.23
CA ALA A 411 -22.94 -10.84 -8.60
C ALA A 411 -22.35 -10.78 -7.19
N SER A 412 -22.43 -11.88 -6.42
CA SER A 412 -21.83 -12.01 -5.09
C SER A 412 -20.30 -11.94 -5.17
N GLU A 413 -19.69 -12.65 -6.11
CA GLU A 413 -18.24 -12.58 -6.36
C GLU A 413 -17.81 -11.17 -6.77
N LYS A 414 -18.61 -10.51 -7.62
CA LYS A 414 -18.31 -9.14 -8.05
C LYS A 414 -18.40 -8.14 -6.89
N LEU A 415 -19.37 -8.26 -5.99
CA LEU A 415 -19.45 -7.43 -4.77
C LEU A 415 -18.21 -7.59 -3.89
N PHE A 416 -17.71 -8.82 -3.75
CA PHE A 416 -16.48 -9.08 -3.02
C PHE A 416 -15.27 -8.40 -3.66
N LYS A 417 -15.12 -8.49 -4.99
CA LYS A 417 -14.04 -7.84 -5.76
C LYS A 417 -14.10 -6.31 -5.70
N LEU A 418 -15.31 -5.73 -5.65
CA LEU A 418 -15.52 -4.27 -5.58
C LEU A 418 -15.28 -3.67 -4.19
N LYS A 419 -14.84 -4.46 -3.19
CA LYS A 419 -14.63 -3.99 -1.80
C LYS A 419 -15.84 -3.23 -1.26
N THR A 420 -17.02 -3.84 -1.41
CA THR A 420 -18.30 -3.21 -1.06
C THR A 420 -18.31 -2.72 0.40
N PRO A 421 -18.69 -1.45 0.67
CA PRO A 421 -18.76 -0.93 2.04
C PRO A 421 -19.73 -1.71 2.92
N ALA A 422 -19.32 -2.00 4.15
CA ALA A 422 -20.08 -2.82 5.08
C ALA A 422 -21.49 -2.27 5.38
N TRP A 423 -21.65 -0.94 5.47
CA TRP A 423 -22.96 -0.32 5.75
C TRP A 423 -23.99 -0.59 4.64
N TYR A 424 -23.52 -0.68 3.39
CA TYR A 424 -24.36 -0.97 2.23
C TYR A 424 -24.64 -2.46 2.15
N LEU A 425 -23.60 -3.29 2.27
CA LEU A 425 -23.73 -4.74 2.23
C LEU A 425 -24.73 -5.25 3.28
N LYS A 426 -24.68 -4.71 4.50
CA LYS A 426 -25.62 -5.05 5.57
C LYS A 426 -27.07 -4.79 5.18
N SER A 427 -27.36 -3.71 4.45
CA SER A 427 -28.72 -3.44 3.96
C SER A 427 -29.22 -4.49 2.98
N ILE A 428 -28.36 -4.99 2.09
CA ILE A 428 -28.70 -6.00 1.09
C ILE A 428 -28.89 -7.36 1.75
N VAL A 429 -28.00 -7.72 2.66
CA VAL A 429 -28.06 -8.97 3.44
C VAL A 429 -29.33 -9.03 4.27
N GLU A 430 -29.73 -7.96 4.97
CA GLU A 430 -30.99 -7.89 5.72
C GLU A 430 -32.20 -8.22 4.83
N THR A 431 -32.22 -7.68 3.60
CA THR A 431 -33.30 -7.95 2.63
C THR A 431 -33.28 -9.40 2.14
N ILE A 432 -32.10 -9.98 1.94
CA ILE A 432 -31.93 -11.40 1.58
C ILE A 432 -32.39 -12.32 2.72
N LEU A 433 -32.07 -11.99 3.98
CA LEU A 433 -32.48 -12.78 5.15
C LEU A 433 -34.01 -12.85 5.29
N ILE A 434 -34.70 -11.71 5.12
CA ILE A 434 -36.17 -11.69 5.12
C ILE A 434 -36.71 -12.56 3.97
N TYR A 435 -36.14 -12.44 2.77
CA TYR A 435 -36.53 -13.27 1.63
C TYR A 435 -36.35 -14.77 1.92
N GLN A 436 -35.18 -15.18 2.43
CA GLN A 436 -34.88 -16.58 2.74
C GLN A 436 -35.82 -17.15 3.80
N HIS A 437 -36.21 -16.35 4.80
CA HIS A 437 -37.14 -16.77 5.85
C HIS A 437 -38.56 -17.03 5.33
N PHE A 438 -39.06 -16.18 4.42
CA PHE A 438 -40.46 -16.23 3.97
C PHE A 438 -40.68 -16.88 2.60
N LYS A 439 -39.61 -17.21 1.86
CA LYS A 439 -39.72 -17.96 0.61
C LYS A 439 -40.24 -19.37 0.89
N LYS A 440 -41.40 -19.72 0.34
CA LYS A 440 -41.86 -21.12 0.34
C LYS A 440 -41.09 -21.93 -0.70
N LEU A 441 -40.59 -23.10 -0.29
CA LEU A 441 -40.01 -24.09 -1.19
C LEU A 441 -41.15 -24.87 -1.85
N ASN A 442 -41.23 -24.85 -3.18
CA ASN A 442 -42.15 -25.71 -3.92
C ASN A 442 -41.65 -27.17 -3.86
N PRO A 443 -42.48 -28.15 -3.45
CA PRO A 443 -42.07 -29.56 -3.37
C PRO A 443 -41.56 -30.14 -4.70
N ASP A 444 -42.14 -29.70 -5.83
CA ASP A 444 -41.78 -30.14 -7.18
C ASP A 444 -40.51 -29.44 -7.74
N GLN A 445 -40.02 -28.40 -7.06
CA GLN A 445 -38.73 -27.76 -7.32
C GLN A 445 -37.73 -28.15 -6.22
N GLN A 446 -37.55 -29.45 -5.96
CA GLN A 446 -36.26 -29.95 -5.47
C GLN A 446 -35.22 -29.83 -6.60
N VAL A 447 -34.96 -28.60 -7.04
CA VAL A 447 -33.76 -28.26 -7.79
C VAL A 447 -32.63 -28.52 -6.80
N GLY A 448 -31.71 -29.42 -7.14
CA GLY A 448 -30.62 -29.84 -6.24
C GLY A 448 -30.00 -28.65 -5.51
N LYS A 449 -29.79 -28.79 -4.19
CA LYS A 449 -29.17 -27.76 -3.35
C LYS A 449 -27.97 -27.18 -4.09
N ASN A 450 -28.02 -25.90 -4.43
CA ASN A 450 -26.91 -25.25 -5.09
C ASN A 450 -25.93 -24.79 -4.01
N GLU A 451 -25.02 -25.68 -3.63
CA GLU A 451 -24.05 -25.47 -2.55
C GLU A 451 -23.23 -24.18 -2.72
N LEU A 452 -23.01 -23.73 -3.97
CA LEU A 452 -22.34 -22.45 -4.25
C LEU A 452 -23.19 -21.24 -3.88
N VAL A 453 -24.52 -21.30 -4.11
CA VAL A 453 -25.43 -20.23 -3.68
C VAL A 453 -25.45 -20.17 -2.15
N ASP A 454 -25.53 -21.32 -1.49
CA ASP A 454 -25.50 -21.40 -0.03
C ASP A 454 -24.18 -20.83 0.53
N PHE A 455 -23.04 -21.19 -0.08
CA PHE A 455 -21.73 -20.60 0.25
C PHE A 455 -21.72 -19.08 0.11
N TRP A 456 -22.19 -18.53 -1.01
CA TRP A 456 -22.19 -17.08 -1.21
C TRP A 456 -23.12 -16.35 -0.24
N MET A 457 -24.25 -16.96 0.11
CA MET A 457 -25.15 -16.40 1.12
C MET A 457 -24.50 -16.40 2.50
N ASP A 458 -23.89 -17.51 2.91
CA ASP A 458 -23.09 -17.61 4.14
C ASP A 458 -21.97 -16.56 4.15
N PHE A 459 -21.22 -16.44 3.05
CA PHE A 459 -20.10 -15.51 2.91
C PHE A 459 -20.54 -14.05 3.07
N LEU A 460 -21.64 -13.64 2.41
CA LEU A 460 -22.15 -12.28 2.49
C LEU A 460 -22.77 -11.97 3.86
N VAL A 461 -23.48 -12.92 4.47
CA VAL A 461 -24.03 -12.76 5.82
C VAL A 461 -22.90 -12.59 6.83
N GLU A 462 -21.89 -13.45 6.76
CA GLU A 462 -20.74 -13.40 7.65
C GLU A 462 -19.94 -12.10 7.49
N ALA A 463 -19.86 -11.56 6.26
CA ALA A 463 -19.23 -10.26 5.98
C ALA A 463 -19.87 -9.08 6.73
N THR A 464 -21.10 -9.23 7.24
CA THR A 464 -21.83 -8.17 7.95
C THR A 464 -21.76 -8.28 9.47
N LYS A 465 -21.18 -9.37 9.99
CA LYS A 465 -20.98 -9.57 11.43
C LYS A 465 -19.74 -8.83 11.89
N THR A 466 -19.86 -8.13 13.02
CA THR A 466 -18.76 -7.42 13.68
C THR A 466 -17.96 -8.35 14.59
N ASP A 467 -18.64 -9.29 15.25
CA ASP A 467 -18.02 -10.30 16.10
C ASP A 467 -17.88 -11.63 15.36
N VAL A 468 -16.63 -12.06 15.18
CA VAL A 468 -16.33 -13.35 14.55
C VAL A 468 -16.48 -14.43 15.60
N SER A 469 -17.54 -15.22 15.56
CA SER A 469 -17.79 -16.36 16.47
C SER A 469 -17.95 -17.69 15.72
N VAL A 470 -17.60 -17.72 14.43
CA VAL A 470 -17.83 -18.88 13.59
C VAL A 470 -16.90 -20.05 13.89
N VAL A 471 -17.49 -21.25 13.86
CA VAL A 471 -16.78 -22.54 13.88
C VAL A 471 -16.05 -22.80 12.57
N ARG A 472 -16.63 -22.33 11.45
CA ARG A 472 -16.07 -22.44 10.10
C ARG A 472 -16.12 -21.10 9.37
N PHE A 473 -15.06 -20.76 8.67
CA PHE A 473 -14.91 -19.56 7.87
C PHE A 473 -15.28 -19.86 6.41
N PRO A 474 -16.25 -19.15 5.82
CA PRO A 474 -16.41 -19.14 4.37
C PRO A 474 -15.29 -18.28 3.76
N VAL A 475 -14.47 -18.88 2.90
CA VAL A 475 -13.26 -18.25 2.33
C VAL A 475 -13.18 -18.47 0.83
N LEU A 476 -12.40 -17.63 0.16
CA LEU A 476 -12.08 -17.75 -1.25
C LEU A 476 -10.59 -18.06 -1.38
N ILE A 477 -10.24 -19.22 -1.92
CA ILE A 477 -8.84 -19.58 -2.17
C ILE A 477 -8.47 -19.08 -3.56
N LEU A 478 -7.43 -18.26 -3.65
CA LEU A 478 -6.94 -17.79 -4.95
C LEU A 478 -6.01 -18.84 -5.56
N GLU A 479 -6.56 -19.59 -6.51
CA GLU A 479 -5.81 -20.61 -7.24
C GLU A 479 -4.71 -19.98 -8.13
N PRO A 480 -3.66 -20.73 -8.50
CA PRO A 480 -2.63 -20.27 -9.44
C PRO A 480 -3.19 -19.77 -10.78
N THR A 481 -4.37 -20.27 -11.17
CA THR A 481 -5.14 -19.84 -12.35
C THR A 481 -5.75 -18.44 -12.22
N LYS A 482 -5.60 -17.78 -11.06
CA LYS A 482 -6.19 -16.48 -10.69
C LYS A 482 -7.71 -16.50 -10.58
N ILE A 483 -8.30 -17.67 -10.35
CA ILE A 483 -9.72 -17.85 -10.07
C ILE A 483 -9.90 -17.98 -8.56
N TYR A 484 -10.92 -17.30 -8.02
CA TYR A 484 -11.31 -17.47 -6.62
C TYR A 484 -12.16 -18.74 -6.50
N GLN A 485 -11.68 -19.71 -5.72
CA GLN A 485 -12.38 -20.96 -5.44
C GLN A 485 -13.11 -20.88 -4.10
N PRO A 486 -14.46 -20.88 -4.09
CA PRO A 486 -15.27 -21.06 -2.88
C PRO A 486 -14.83 -22.25 -2.05
N SER A 487 -14.54 -22.01 -0.77
CA SER A 487 -14.02 -23.01 0.16
C SER A 487 -14.46 -22.71 1.59
N TYR A 488 -14.55 -23.73 2.44
CA TYR A 488 -14.67 -23.54 3.88
C TYR A 488 -13.35 -23.88 4.57
N LEU A 489 -13.09 -23.19 5.66
CA LEU A 489 -11.94 -23.39 6.53
C LEU A 489 -12.40 -23.54 7.97
N SER A 490 -11.85 -24.49 8.72
CA SER A 490 -12.08 -24.61 10.16
C SER A 490 -10.79 -24.87 10.91
N ILE A 491 -10.74 -24.42 12.17
CA ILE A 491 -9.63 -24.68 13.09
C ILE A 491 -10.18 -25.50 14.25
N ASN A 492 -9.66 -26.72 14.42
CA ASN A 492 -10.04 -27.60 15.52
C ASN A 492 -9.03 -27.40 16.66
N SER A 493 -9.32 -26.48 17.58
CA SER A 493 -8.42 -26.16 18.70
C SER A 493 -8.63 -26.99 19.97
N GLU A 494 -9.77 -27.68 20.09
CA GLU A 494 -10.17 -28.48 21.27
C GLU A 494 -9.83 -29.97 21.17
N ALA A 495 -9.38 -30.43 19.99
CA ALA A 495 -8.98 -31.81 19.78
C ALA A 495 -7.56 -32.08 20.35
N GLU A 496 -7.25 -33.35 20.67
CA GLU A 496 -5.90 -33.76 21.12
C GLU A 496 -4.82 -33.35 20.12
N GLU A 497 -5.15 -33.38 18.82
CA GLU A 497 -4.30 -32.86 17.75
C GLU A 497 -4.97 -31.62 17.14
N LYS A 498 -4.34 -30.45 17.30
CA LYS A 498 -4.86 -29.21 16.73
C LYS A 498 -4.69 -29.22 15.21
N THR A 499 -5.79 -29.07 14.46
CA THR A 499 -5.75 -29.12 13.00
C THR A 499 -6.41 -27.93 12.32
N VAL A 500 -5.94 -27.60 11.12
CA VAL A 500 -6.57 -26.67 10.18
C VAL A 500 -7.11 -27.48 9.00
N SER A 501 -8.42 -27.45 8.81
CA SER A 501 -9.10 -28.18 7.74
C SER A 501 -9.63 -27.20 6.69
N ILE A 502 -9.39 -27.52 5.40
CA ILE A 502 -9.76 -26.70 4.25
C ILE A 502 -10.42 -27.59 3.22
N TRP A 503 -11.60 -27.22 2.71
CA TRP A 503 -12.24 -27.95 1.62
C TRP A 503 -12.97 -27.05 0.63
N HIS A 504 -12.90 -27.37 -0.66
CA HIS A 504 -13.58 -26.62 -1.70
C HIS A 504 -15.07 -26.93 -1.75
N VAL A 505 -15.87 -25.91 -2.04
CA VAL A 505 -17.29 -26.05 -2.35
C VAL A 505 -17.43 -26.20 -3.87
N MET A 506 -17.92 -27.36 -4.31
CA MET A 506 -18.24 -27.65 -5.72
C MET A 506 -17.14 -27.20 -6.73
N PRO A 507 -15.95 -27.82 -6.72
CA PRO A 507 -14.90 -27.48 -7.67
C PRO A 507 -15.30 -27.83 -9.12
N ASP A 508 -14.96 -26.95 -10.07
CA ASP A 508 -15.26 -27.14 -11.51
C ASP A 508 -14.58 -28.39 -12.09
N ASP A 509 -13.34 -28.65 -11.67
CA ASP A 509 -12.65 -29.91 -11.94
C ASP A 509 -12.77 -30.82 -10.72
N LYS A 510 -13.46 -31.95 -10.86
CA LYS A 510 -13.59 -32.96 -9.80
C LYS A 510 -12.37 -33.87 -9.70
N LYS A 511 -11.36 -33.69 -10.56
CA LYS A 511 -10.14 -34.48 -10.59
C LYS A 511 -9.04 -33.71 -9.90
N GLY A 512 -8.88 -33.91 -8.60
CA GLY A 512 -7.84 -33.27 -7.81
C GLY A 512 -8.00 -33.55 -6.33
N ILE A 513 -7.08 -33.01 -5.53
CA ILE A 513 -7.26 -32.89 -4.09
C ILE A 513 -8.05 -31.61 -3.87
N HIS A 514 -9.16 -31.70 -3.15
CA HIS A 514 -10.07 -30.58 -2.86
C HIS A 514 -10.36 -30.45 -1.37
N GLU A 515 -9.72 -31.27 -0.55
CA GLU A 515 -9.86 -31.31 0.90
C GLU A 515 -8.47 -31.57 1.48
N TRP A 516 -8.11 -30.74 2.46
CA TRP A 516 -6.84 -30.78 3.17
C TRP A 516 -7.09 -30.72 4.66
N ASN A 517 -6.32 -31.49 5.41
CA ASN A 517 -6.30 -31.43 6.86
C ASN A 517 -4.85 -31.36 7.31
N PHE A 518 -4.48 -30.25 7.92
CA PHE A 518 -3.11 -29.94 8.33
C PHE A 518 -3.02 -29.98 9.84
N SER A 519 -2.17 -30.86 10.38
CA SER A 519 -1.82 -30.83 11.80
C SER A 519 -1.01 -29.57 12.11
N ALA A 520 -1.03 -29.09 13.34
CA ALA A 520 -0.27 -27.92 13.75
C ALA A 520 1.24 -28.06 13.48
N GLU A 521 1.81 -29.27 13.58
CA GLU A 521 3.21 -29.56 13.22
C GLU A 521 3.50 -29.35 11.72
N SER A 522 2.51 -29.61 10.86
CA SER A 522 2.63 -29.41 9.42
C SER A 522 2.54 -27.93 9.02
N ILE A 523 2.17 -27.02 9.92
CA ILE A 523 2.03 -25.60 9.60
C ILE A 523 3.34 -24.88 9.89
N ARG A 524 3.95 -24.31 8.85
CA ARG A 524 5.18 -23.52 8.97
C ARG A 524 4.91 -22.12 9.53
N GLY A 525 3.74 -21.57 9.24
CA GLY A 525 3.30 -20.27 9.73
C GLY A 525 2.23 -19.64 8.85
N VAL A 526 1.86 -18.42 9.22
CA VAL A 526 0.87 -17.60 8.51
C VAL A 526 1.37 -16.17 8.33
N SER A 527 0.89 -15.49 7.29
CA SER A 527 1.19 -14.06 7.07
C SER A 527 0.00 -13.35 6.42
N ILE A 528 -0.42 -12.23 6.97
CA ILE A 528 -1.39 -11.34 6.31
C ILE A 528 -0.71 -10.66 5.11
N SER A 529 -1.44 -10.50 4.01
CA SER A 529 -0.94 -9.82 2.81
C SER A 529 -0.79 -8.33 3.04
N LYS A 530 0.35 -7.76 2.62
CA LYS A 530 0.61 -6.32 2.69
C LYS A 530 -0.18 -5.49 1.67
N PHE A 531 -0.73 -6.14 0.64
CA PHE A 531 -1.50 -5.47 -0.42
C PHE A 531 -3.00 -5.63 -0.25
N GLU A 532 -3.42 -6.66 0.49
CA GLU A 532 -4.83 -6.88 0.76
C GLU A 532 -5.07 -7.46 2.15
N GLU A 533 -5.65 -6.65 3.02
CA GLU A 533 -5.87 -6.95 4.43
C GLU A 533 -6.84 -8.12 4.66
N ARG A 534 -7.68 -8.42 3.67
CA ARG A 534 -8.58 -9.59 3.67
C ARG A 534 -7.89 -10.90 3.31
N CYS A 535 -6.62 -10.89 2.93
CA CYS A 535 -5.90 -12.07 2.46
C CYS A 535 -4.83 -12.52 3.47
N CYS A 536 -4.83 -13.82 3.78
CA CYS A 536 -3.81 -14.48 4.59
C CYS A 536 -3.15 -15.60 3.78
N PHE A 537 -1.83 -15.66 3.86
CA PHE A 537 -1.02 -16.77 3.38
C PHE A 537 -0.91 -17.82 4.48
N LEU A 538 -1.15 -19.08 4.13
CA LEU A 538 -0.89 -20.24 4.98
C LEU A 538 0.22 -21.08 4.37
N TYR A 539 1.31 -21.26 5.12
CA TYR A 539 2.49 -22.01 4.71
C TYR A 539 2.47 -23.38 5.38
N VAL A 540 2.51 -24.46 4.58
CA VAL A 540 2.44 -25.85 5.07
C VAL A 540 3.69 -26.64 4.65
N LEU A 541 4.20 -27.49 5.53
CA LEU A 541 5.26 -28.45 5.27
C LEU A 541 4.83 -29.45 4.19
N HIS A 542 5.77 -29.80 3.31
CA HIS A 542 5.58 -30.77 2.23
C HIS A 542 4.48 -30.46 1.20
N ASN A 543 3.86 -29.27 1.24
CA ASN A 543 3.04 -28.74 0.16
C ASN A 543 3.88 -27.77 -0.71
N SER A 544 3.76 -27.86 -2.03
CA SER A 544 4.52 -27.04 -2.98
C SER A 544 3.99 -25.62 -3.11
N ASP A 545 2.70 -25.43 -2.86
CA ASP A 545 1.98 -24.18 -3.08
C ASP A 545 1.43 -23.64 -1.76
N ASP A 546 1.62 -22.33 -1.55
CA ASP A 546 1.06 -21.60 -0.41
C ASP A 546 -0.43 -21.34 -0.65
N PHE A 547 -1.25 -21.49 0.38
CA PHE A 547 -2.67 -21.13 0.26
C PHE A 547 -2.84 -19.63 0.41
N GLN A 548 -3.36 -18.98 -0.64
CA GLN A 548 -3.77 -17.58 -0.60
C GLN A 548 -5.25 -17.51 -0.26
N ILE A 549 -5.54 -17.28 1.02
CA ILE A 549 -6.89 -17.41 1.58
C ILE A 549 -7.49 -16.02 1.77
N TYR A 550 -8.58 -15.74 1.06
CA TYR A 550 -9.32 -14.49 1.16
C TYR A 550 -10.55 -14.66 2.04
N PHE A 551 -10.64 -13.83 3.08
CA PHE A 551 -11.75 -13.77 4.01
C PHE A 551 -12.78 -12.72 3.59
N CYS A 552 -13.99 -12.83 4.13
CA CYS A 552 -15.07 -11.88 3.88
C CYS A 552 -14.75 -10.46 4.39
N THR A 553 -13.98 -10.33 5.48
CA THR A 553 -13.53 -9.04 6.05
C THR A 553 -12.10 -9.15 6.59
N GLU A 554 -11.48 -7.98 6.83
CA GLU A 554 -10.17 -7.87 7.48
C GLU A 554 -10.18 -8.50 8.89
N HIS A 555 -11.25 -8.30 9.65
CA HIS A 555 -11.33 -8.81 11.03
C HIS A 555 -11.32 -10.35 11.07
N HIS A 556 -11.98 -11.01 10.11
CA HIS A 556 -11.94 -12.47 9.97
C HIS A 556 -10.54 -12.97 9.61
N CYS A 557 -9.84 -12.25 8.72
CA CYS A 557 -8.46 -12.55 8.35
C CYS A 557 -7.51 -12.45 9.57
N LYS A 558 -7.62 -11.36 10.35
CA LYS A 558 -6.84 -11.18 11.58
C LYS A 558 -7.12 -12.26 12.62
N LYS A 559 -8.39 -12.61 12.85
CA LYS A 559 -8.74 -13.67 13.79
C LYS A 559 -8.15 -15.03 13.38
N PHE A 560 -8.24 -15.38 12.09
CA PHE A 560 -7.61 -16.60 11.58
C PHE A 560 -6.09 -16.58 11.81
N PHE A 561 -5.41 -15.46 11.50
CA PHE A 561 -3.98 -15.28 11.72
C PHE A 561 -3.59 -15.48 13.20
N GLU A 562 -4.32 -14.86 14.13
CA GLU A 562 -4.11 -15.00 15.58
C GLU A 562 -4.32 -16.45 16.05
N MET A 563 -5.39 -17.10 15.58
CA MET A 563 -5.68 -18.50 15.94
C MET A 563 -4.59 -19.46 15.44
N VAL A 564 -4.09 -19.27 14.21
CA VAL A 564 -3.04 -20.16 13.68
C VAL A 564 -1.70 -19.92 14.38
N ASN A 565 -1.34 -18.66 14.70
CA ASN A 565 -0.12 -18.41 15.48
C ASN A 565 -0.19 -19.05 16.86
N SER A 566 -1.33 -18.95 17.54
CA SER A 566 -1.54 -19.59 18.85
C SER A 566 -1.34 -21.11 18.82
N ILE A 567 -1.84 -21.81 17.78
CA ILE A 567 -1.63 -23.27 17.68
C ILE A 567 -0.16 -23.64 17.35
N THR A 568 0.57 -22.77 16.66
CA THR A 568 1.99 -23.02 16.32
C THR A 568 2.96 -22.66 17.46
N GLU A 569 2.65 -21.64 18.26
CA GLU A 569 3.50 -21.18 19.38
C GLU A 569 3.46 -22.13 20.58
N GLU A 570 2.32 -22.76 20.87
CA GLU A 570 2.20 -23.73 21.97
C GLU A 570 3.09 -24.97 21.77
N ILE A 571 3.36 -25.36 20.53
CA ILE A 571 4.26 -26.48 20.21
C ILE A 571 5.73 -26.07 20.37
N GLY A 572 6.06 -24.81 20.08
CA GLY A 572 7.40 -24.25 20.28
C GLY A 572 7.87 -24.32 21.73
N LYS A 573 6.96 -24.19 22.71
CA LYS A 573 7.26 -24.28 24.15
C LYS A 573 7.49 -25.70 24.66
N ASN A 574 6.96 -26.72 23.98
CA ASN A 574 7.12 -28.13 24.40
C ASN A 574 8.41 -28.77 23.84
N THR A 575 9.18 -28.00 23.06
CA THR A 575 10.41 -28.48 22.40
C THR A 575 11.60 -27.58 22.76
N GLU A 576 11.77 -27.25 24.03
CA GLU A 576 12.95 -26.53 24.54
C GLU A 576 13.92 -27.49 25.21
N GLU A 577 14.98 -27.87 24.49
CA GLU A 577 16.35 -27.76 24.99
C GLU A 577 17.24 -27.40 23.79
N GLY A 578 17.46 -26.09 23.62
CA GLY A 578 18.27 -25.53 22.55
C GLY A 578 17.94 -24.06 22.30
N GLU A 579 17.99 -23.26 23.36
CA GLU A 579 17.80 -21.80 23.36
C GLU A 579 18.46 -21.12 22.15
N CYS A 580 17.66 -20.39 21.40
CA CYS A 580 18.08 -19.12 20.80
C CYS A 580 16.89 -18.20 21.00
N ASP A 581 16.78 -17.72 22.24
CA ASP A 581 15.80 -16.73 22.64
C ASP A 581 15.92 -15.51 21.73
N GLY A 582 14.78 -14.90 21.43
CA GLY A 582 14.67 -13.67 20.67
C GLY A 582 15.09 -12.48 21.51
N ASP A 583 16.30 -12.51 22.06
CA ASP A 583 16.91 -11.36 22.69
C ASP A 583 17.20 -10.31 21.60
N SER A 584 16.71 -9.11 21.86
CA SER A 584 17.03 -7.89 21.15
C SER A 584 18.55 -7.82 20.93
N LEU A 585 19.02 -8.08 19.70
CA LEU A 585 20.44 -8.01 19.37
C LEU A 585 20.89 -6.55 19.52
N GLU A 586 21.49 -6.21 20.66
CA GLU A 586 22.10 -4.90 20.89
C GLU A 586 23.34 -4.76 20.00
N TYR A 587 23.38 -3.74 19.16
CA TYR A 587 24.42 -3.62 18.15
C TYR A 587 24.86 -2.17 17.95
N ASP A 588 26.07 -1.99 17.43
CA ASP A 588 26.60 -0.68 17.03
C ASP A 588 27.30 -0.78 15.67
N TYR A 589 27.30 0.32 14.91
CA TYR A 589 27.99 0.39 13.62
C TYR A 589 29.49 0.61 13.84
N GLU A 590 30.32 0.03 12.96
CA GLU A 590 31.72 0.43 12.90
C GLU A 590 31.83 1.72 12.10
N TYR A 591 32.50 2.73 12.67
CA TYR A 591 32.73 4.03 12.03
C TYR A 591 34.19 4.16 11.58
N ASP A 592 34.42 4.82 10.46
CA ASP A 592 35.76 5.13 9.96
C ASP A 592 36.35 6.39 10.61
N GLU A 593 37.57 6.77 10.18
CA GLU A 593 38.29 7.94 10.69
C GLU A 593 37.56 9.28 10.45
N ASN A 594 36.57 9.31 9.56
CA ASN A 594 35.77 10.49 9.22
C ASN A 594 34.41 10.50 9.94
N GLY A 595 34.11 9.49 10.76
CA GLY A 595 32.81 9.34 11.42
C GLY A 595 31.71 8.79 10.49
N GLU A 596 32.08 8.20 9.35
CA GLU A 596 31.12 7.54 8.44
C GLU A 596 31.01 6.04 8.73
N ARG A 597 29.82 5.45 8.50
CA ARG A 597 29.59 4.01 8.70
C ARG A 597 30.40 3.19 7.70
N VAL A 598 31.17 2.20 8.18
CA VAL A 598 32.01 1.34 7.36
C VAL A 598 31.16 0.42 6.48
N ILE A 599 31.26 0.58 5.17
CA ILE A 599 30.53 -0.23 4.18
C ILE A 599 31.35 -1.46 3.81
N LEU A 600 30.80 -2.66 4.03
CA LEU A 600 31.40 -3.93 3.63
C LEU A 600 31.08 -4.29 2.17
N GLY A 601 29.91 -3.86 1.68
CA GLY A 601 29.49 -4.12 0.31
C GLY A 601 28.12 -3.58 -0.02
N LYS A 602 27.74 -3.66 -1.30
CA LYS A 602 26.39 -3.36 -1.78
C LYS A 602 25.80 -4.64 -2.33
N GLY A 603 24.78 -5.16 -1.65
CA GLY A 603 24.03 -6.34 -2.09
C GLY A 603 22.99 -6.00 -3.15
N THR A 604 22.24 -7.00 -3.60
CA THR A 604 21.22 -6.83 -4.64
C THR A 604 20.09 -5.87 -4.22
N TYR A 605 19.74 -5.84 -2.93
CA TYR A 605 18.58 -5.11 -2.42
C TYR A 605 18.92 -4.00 -1.40
N GLY A 606 20.17 -3.92 -0.95
CA GLY A 606 20.56 -3.05 0.16
C GLY A 606 22.06 -2.91 0.36
N ILE A 607 22.45 -2.04 1.30
CA ILE A 607 23.86 -1.80 1.65
C ILE A 607 24.21 -2.66 2.87
N VAL A 608 25.39 -3.25 2.86
CA VAL A 608 25.91 -4.06 3.97
C VAL A 608 26.97 -3.27 4.72
N TYR A 609 26.71 -2.98 5.99
CA TYR A 609 27.58 -2.27 6.90
C TYR A 609 28.31 -3.24 7.84
N ALA A 610 29.46 -2.82 8.34
CA ALA A 610 30.12 -3.47 9.45
C ALA A 610 29.51 -2.99 10.77
N GLY A 611 29.36 -3.91 11.71
CA GLY A 611 28.94 -3.59 13.06
C GLY A 611 29.53 -4.54 14.10
N ARG A 612 29.17 -4.31 15.35
CA ARG A 612 29.46 -5.21 16.46
C ARG A 612 28.21 -5.50 17.24
N ASP A 613 28.09 -6.76 17.64
CA ASP A 613 27.16 -7.17 18.69
C ASP A 613 27.74 -6.69 20.03
N LEU A 614 26.96 -5.90 20.76
CA LEU A 614 27.40 -5.27 22.02
C LEU A 614 27.48 -6.28 23.17
N SER A 615 26.70 -7.37 23.10
CA SER A 615 26.65 -8.40 24.14
C SER A 615 27.97 -9.17 24.28
N ASN A 616 28.64 -9.44 23.15
CA ASN A 616 29.82 -10.30 23.07
C ASN A 616 31.00 -9.65 22.32
N GLN A 617 30.84 -8.42 21.84
CA GLN A 617 31.82 -7.65 21.07
C GLN A 617 32.26 -8.32 19.75
N VAL A 618 31.46 -9.27 19.25
CA VAL A 618 31.73 -9.98 17.99
C VAL A 618 31.34 -9.11 16.80
N ARG A 619 32.18 -9.16 15.77
CA ARG A 619 31.99 -8.47 14.50
C ARG A 619 30.84 -9.09 13.69
N ILE A 620 29.89 -8.25 13.26
CA ILE A 620 28.70 -8.64 12.49
C ILE A 620 28.57 -7.83 11.20
N ALA A 621 27.80 -8.35 10.26
CA ALA A 621 27.42 -7.67 9.03
C ALA A 621 25.93 -7.30 9.08
N ILE A 622 25.62 -6.02 8.82
CA ILE A 622 24.27 -5.45 8.94
C ILE A 622 23.82 -5.02 7.54
N LYS A 623 22.86 -5.75 6.96
CA LYS A 623 22.27 -5.40 5.66
C LYS A 623 21.04 -4.51 5.88
N GLU A 624 21.11 -3.26 5.44
CA GLU A 624 20.03 -2.29 5.55
C GLU A 624 19.30 -2.11 4.23
N ILE A 625 17.97 -2.11 4.31
CA ILE A 625 17.08 -1.90 3.16
C ILE A 625 15.97 -0.91 3.55
N PRO A 626 15.78 0.18 2.79
CA PRO A 626 14.73 1.15 3.08
C PRO A 626 13.33 0.53 3.04
N GLU A 627 12.52 0.76 4.08
CA GLU A 627 11.16 0.22 4.22
C GLU A 627 10.17 0.86 3.24
N ARG A 628 10.47 2.07 2.74
CA ARG A 628 9.58 2.88 1.86
C ARG A 628 9.65 2.54 0.37
N ASP A 629 10.53 1.65 -0.10
CA ASP A 629 10.60 1.29 -1.53
C ASP A 629 9.75 0.03 -1.81
N SER A 630 8.52 0.26 -2.29
CA SER A 630 7.49 -0.75 -2.57
C SER A 630 7.92 -1.87 -3.54
N ARG A 631 9.05 -1.71 -4.24
CA ARG A 631 9.59 -2.67 -5.20
C ARG A 631 10.41 -3.80 -4.59
N TYR A 632 10.88 -3.66 -3.35
CA TYR A 632 11.87 -4.57 -2.75
C TYR A 632 11.42 -5.27 -1.46
N SER A 633 10.26 -4.90 -0.90
CA SER A 633 9.78 -5.43 0.38
C SER A 633 9.42 -6.93 0.33
N GLN A 634 8.77 -7.40 -0.75
CA GLN A 634 8.36 -8.80 -0.88
C GLN A 634 9.52 -9.78 -1.14
N PRO A 635 10.47 -9.52 -2.08
CA PRO A 635 11.68 -10.33 -2.24
C PRO A 635 12.54 -10.39 -0.98
N LEU A 636 12.50 -9.33 -0.15
CA LEU A 636 13.26 -9.26 1.09
C LEU A 636 12.70 -10.15 2.20
N HIS A 637 11.38 -10.19 2.39
CA HIS A 637 10.78 -11.13 3.34
C HIS A 637 11.01 -12.58 2.90
N GLU A 638 11.01 -12.85 1.59
CA GLU A 638 11.42 -14.14 1.04
C GLU A 638 12.89 -14.45 1.36
N GLU A 639 13.80 -13.48 1.23
CA GLU A 639 15.21 -13.62 1.60
C GLU A 639 15.36 -13.94 3.10
N ILE A 640 14.72 -13.18 3.98
CA ILE A 640 14.78 -13.39 5.44
C ILE A 640 14.21 -14.77 5.81
N ALA A 641 13.03 -15.10 5.29
CA ALA A 641 12.37 -16.38 5.59
C ALA A 641 13.15 -17.58 5.05
N LEU A 642 13.86 -17.42 3.93
CA LEU A 642 14.73 -18.45 3.38
C LEU A 642 16.02 -18.58 4.21
N HIS A 643 16.72 -17.47 4.47
CA HIS A 643 18.02 -17.44 5.12
C HIS A 643 17.96 -17.83 6.60
N LYS A 644 16.88 -17.50 7.32
CA LYS A 644 16.64 -17.88 8.72
C LYS A 644 16.79 -19.39 8.97
N HIS A 645 16.49 -20.23 7.98
CA HIS A 645 16.52 -21.69 8.11
C HIS A 645 17.78 -22.33 7.52
N LEU A 646 18.73 -21.55 7.00
CA LEU A 646 19.99 -22.07 6.44
C LEU A 646 21.07 -22.11 7.52
N LYS A 647 21.60 -23.31 7.76
CA LYS A 647 22.72 -23.53 8.69
C LYS A 647 23.68 -24.55 8.10
N HIS A 648 24.80 -24.05 7.59
CA HIS A 648 25.85 -24.90 7.01
C HIS A 648 27.20 -24.17 7.04
N LYS A 649 28.30 -24.91 7.22
CA LYS A 649 29.66 -24.35 7.35
C LYS A 649 30.07 -23.46 6.16
N ASN A 650 29.58 -23.77 4.95
CA ASN A 650 29.84 -23.02 3.72
C ASN A 650 28.74 -22.04 3.30
N ILE A 651 27.83 -21.70 4.22
CA ILE A 651 26.80 -20.68 4.05
C ILE A 651 27.05 -19.59 5.10
N VAL A 652 26.87 -18.32 4.73
CA VAL A 652 26.91 -17.22 5.70
C VAL A 652 25.78 -17.40 6.70
N GLN A 653 26.10 -17.35 7.98
CA GLN A 653 25.18 -17.55 9.08
C GLN A 653 24.29 -16.33 9.27
N TYR A 654 22.98 -16.57 9.28
CA TYR A 654 21.98 -15.60 9.72
C TYR A 654 21.97 -15.53 11.25
N LEU A 655 21.93 -14.32 11.80
CA LEU A 655 21.91 -14.05 13.24
C LEU A 655 20.58 -13.46 13.71
N GLY A 656 19.88 -12.69 12.87
CA GLY A 656 18.60 -12.08 13.23
C GLY A 656 18.13 -11.03 12.22
N SER A 657 16.94 -10.46 12.43
CA SER A 657 16.46 -9.30 11.66
C SER A 657 15.33 -8.57 12.40
N PHE A 658 15.31 -7.25 12.32
CA PHE A 658 14.21 -6.41 12.79
C PHE A 658 14.09 -5.13 11.95
N SER A 659 12.99 -4.40 12.12
CA SER A 659 12.76 -3.10 11.45
C SER A 659 13.01 -1.97 12.44
N GLU A 660 13.84 -1.00 12.07
CA GLU A 660 14.19 0.15 12.91
C GLU A 660 14.53 1.37 12.02
N ASP A 661 14.09 2.56 12.43
CA ASP A 661 14.31 3.85 11.73
C ASP A 661 13.86 3.88 10.25
N GLY A 662 12.86 3.08 9.90
CA GLY A 662 12.37 2.95 8.52
C GLY A 662 13.29 2.14 7.61
N PHE A 663 14.15 1.30 8.19
CA PHE A 663 14.97 0.31 7.49
C PHE A 663 14.75 -1.08 8.07
N ILE A 664 14.65 -2.08 7.18
CA ILE A 664 14.74 -3.48 7.56
C ILE A 664 16.22 -3.85 7.65
N LYS A 665 16.63 -4.35 8.81
CA LYS A 665 18.02 -4.71 9.12
C LYS A 665 18.14 -6.23 9.24
N ILE A 666 19.06 -6.82 8.49
CA ILE A 666 19.40 -8.25 8.58
C ILE A 666 20.81 -8.39 9.14
N PHE A 667 20.94 -9.15 10.22
CA PHE A 667 22.19 -9.41 10.92
C PHE A 667 22.77 -10.76 10.50
N MET A 668 24.04 -10.75 10.11
CA MET A 668 24.78 -11.92 9.62
C MET A 668 26.18 -11.95 10.22
N GLU A 669 26.84 -13.11 10.20
CA GLU A 669 28.26 -13.18 10.57
C GLU A 669 29.14 -12.33 9.62
N GLN A 670 30.12 -11.61 10.17
CA GLN A 670 31.13 -10.95 9.36
C GLN A 670 32.25 -11.94 9.01
N VAL A 671 32.51 -12.15 7.71
CA VAL A 671 33.59 -13.05 7.25
C VAL A 671 34.91 -12.28 7.08
N PRO A 672 35.95 -12.60 7.86
CA PRO A 672 37.21 -11.85 7.85
C PRO A 672 38.09 -12.27 6.65
N GLY A 673 38.11 -11.43 5.62
CA GLY A 673 38.89 -11.63 4.39
C GLY A 673 38.23 -11.05 3.15
N GLY A 674 36.89 -10.98 3.15
CA GLY A 674 36.11 -10.39 2.07
C GLY A 674 35.81 -11.36 0.93
N SER A 675 35.36 -10.82 -0.21
CA SER A 675 34.93 -11.64 -1.35
C SER A 675 36.11 -12.23 -2.13
N LEU A 676 35.91 -13.42 -2.70
CA LEU A 676 36.88 -14.10 -3.55
C LEU A 676 37.32 -13.19 -4.71
N SER A 677 36.38 -12.47 -5.32
CA SER A 677 36.65 -11.45 -6.34
C SER A 677 37.62 -10.37 -5.85
N ALA A 678 37.42 -9.83 -4.65
CA ALA A 678 38.29 -8.80 -4.08
C ALA A 678 39.68 -9.37 -3.76
N LEU A 679 39.75 -10.57 -3.19
CA LEU A 679 41.01 -11.26 -2.87
C LEU A 679 41.84 -11.53 -4.13
N LEU A 680 41.23 -11.96 -5.22
CA LEU A 680 41.92 -12.18 -6.49
C LEU A 680 42.42 -10.89 -7.13
N ARG A 681 41.64 -9.81 -7.06
CA ARG A 681 42.05 -8.51 -7.61
C ARG A 681 43.17 -7.85 -6.83
N SER A 682 43.15 -7.97 -5.50
CA SER A 682 44.00 -7.17 -4.61
C SER A 682 45.17 -7.93 -3.99
N LYS A 683 45.06 -9.25 -3.79
CA LYS A 683 46.06 -10.03 -3.03
C LYS A 683 46.60 -11.25 -3.78
N TRP A 684 45.74 -12.07 -4.40
CA TRP A 684 46.12 -13.40 -4.89
C TRP A 684 46.51 -13.44 -6.37
N GLY A 685 45.99 -12.51 -7.20
CA GLY A 685 46.17 -12.57 -8.65
C GLY A 685 45.51 -13.82 -9.28
N PRO A 686 45.76 -14.09 -10.58
CA PRO A 686 45.24 -15.30 -11.23
C PRO A 686 45.83 -16.58 -10.64
N LEU A 687 44.96 -17.54 -10.32
CA LEU A 687 45.33 -18.78 -9.61
C LEU A 687 45.74 -19.93 -10.54
N LYS A 688 45.98 -19.69 -11.85
CA LYS A 688 46.30 -20.74 -12.86
C LYS A 688 47.37 -21.72 -12.43
N ASP A 689 48.39 -21.24 -11.72
CA ASP A 689 49.57 -22.04 -11.37
C ASP A 689 49.44 -22.66 -9.95
N ASN A 690 48.28 -22.51 -9.31
CA ASN A 690 47.97 -23.00 -7.96
C ASN A 690 46.66 -23.80 -7.94
N GLU A 691 46.67 -24.93 -8.65
CA GLU A 691 45.53 -25.85 -8.75
C GLU A 691 45.06 -26.37 -7.38
N GLN A 692 45.95 -26.48 -6.40
CA GLN A 692 45.62 -26.90 -5.04
C GLN A 692 44.64 -25.94 -4.37
N THR A 693 44.88 -24.63 -4.49
CA THR A 693 44.00 -23.59 -3.93
C THR A 693 42.66 -23.54 -4.67
N ILE A 694 42.69 -23.74 -5.99
CA ILE A 694 41.47 -23.83 -6.81
C ILE A 694 40.62 -25.03 -6.38
N GLY A 695 41.20 -26.23 -6.26
CA GLY A 695 40.52 -27.44 -5.83
C GLY A 695 39.93 -27.31 -4.43
N PHE A 696 40.69 -26.73 -3.49
CA PHE A 696 40.28 -26.52 -2.11
C PHE A 696 39.02 -25.63 -1.99
N TYR A 697 39.00 -24.46 -2.63
CA TYR A 697 37.82 -23.59 -2.57
C TYR A 697 36.66 -24.07 -3.44
N THR A 698 36.94 -24.73 -4.57
CA THR A 698 35.90 -25.31 -5.43
C THR A 698 35.12 -26.40 -4.69
N LYS A 699 35.83 -27.26 -3.93
CA LYS A 699 35.20 -28.27 -3.08
C LYS A 699 34.23 -27.63 -2.08
N GLN A 700 34.63 -26.55 -1.40
CA GLN A 700 33.79 -25.85 -0.44
C GLN A 700 32.57 -25.16 -1.09
N ILE A 701 32.72 -24.60 -2.29
CA ILE A 701 31.58 -24.04 -3.05
C ILE A 701 30.60 -25.15 -3.41
N LEU A 702 31.09 -26.30 -3.86
CA LEU A 702 30.27 -27.46 -4.19
C LEU A 702 29.56 -28.04 -2.95
N GLU A 703 30.21 -28.07 -1.78
CA GLU A 703 29.60 -28.48 -0.52
C GLU A 703 28.46 -27.53 -0.12
N GLY A 704 28.65 -26.22 -0.26
CA GLY A 704 27.60 -25.22 -0.03
C GLY A 704 26.44 -25.33 -1.03
N LEU A 705 26.73 -25.50 -2.31
CA LEU A 705 25.71 -25.69 -3.36
C LEU A 705 24.96 -26.99 -3.19
N LYS A 706 25.64 -28.09 -2.82
CA LYS A 706 25.01 -29.36 -2.50
C LYS A 706 24.00 -29.18 -1.37
N TYR A 707 24.38 -28.52 -0.28
CA TYR A 707 23.46 -28.24 0.82
C TYR A 707 22.22 -27.45 0.35
N LEU A 708 22.40 -26.39 -0.44
CA LEU A 708 21.27 -25.63 -0.98
C LEU A 708 20.39 -26.50 -1.88
N HIS A 709 20.99 -27.25 -2.81
CA HIS A 709 20.29 -28.08 -3.77
C HIS A 709 19.55 -29.26 -3.12
N ASP A 710 20.09 -29.84 -2.05
CA ASP A 710 19.45 -30.89 -1.26
C ASP A 710 18.19 -30.32 -0.55
N ASN A 711 18.26 -29.07 -0.08
CA ASN A 711 17.13 -28.30 0.44
C ASN A 711 16.22 -27.69 -0.64
N GLN A 712 16.38 -28.13 -1.90
CA GLN A 712 15.65 -27.63 -3.08
C GLN A 712 15.77 -26.12 -3.28
N ILE A 713 16.89 -25.49 -2.90
CA ILE A 713 17.15 -24.07 -3.12
C ILE A 713 18.16 -23.92 -4.25
N VAL A 714 17.86 -23.04 -5.22
CA VAL A 714 18.84 -22.58 -6.22
C VAL A 714 19.26 -21.15 -5.91
N HIS A 715 20.55 -20.88 -6.03
CA HIS A 715 21.10 -19.59 -5.67
C HIS A 715 20.92 -18.54 -6.78
N ARG A 716 21.01 -18.94 -8.05
CA ARG A 716 20.77 -18.11 -9.27
C ARG A 716 21.74 -16.95 -9.53
N ASP A 717 22.59 -16.56 -8.58
CA ASP A 717 23.63 -15.54 -8.75
C ASP A 717 24.96 -15.92 -8.08
N ILE A 718 25.44 -17.14 -8.32
CA ILE A 718 26.76 -17.57 -7.83
C ILE A 718 27.85 -16.78 -8.55
N LYS A 719 28.54 -15.90 -7.80
CA LYS A 719 29.66 -15.10 -8.28
C LYS A 719 30.76 -14.91 -7.24
N GLY A 720 31.97 -14.58 -7.69
CA GLY A 720 33.10 -14.32 -6.79
C GLY A 720 32.86 -13.18 -5.79
N ASP A 721 31.91 -12.28 -6.06
CA ASP A 721 31.49 -11.24 -5.11
C ASP A 721 30.54 -11.78 -4.02
N ASN A 722 29.81 -12.88 -4.31
CA ASN A 722 28.87 -13.57 -3.41
C ASN A 722 29.51 -14.80 -2.73
N VAL A 723 30.82 -14.93 -2.83
CA VAL A 723 31.61 -16.00 -2.23
C VAL A 723 32.64 -15.34 -1.33
N LEU A 724 32.46 -15.46 -0.02
CA LEU A 724 33.32 -14.86 0.99
C LEU A 724 34.32 -15.88 1.52
N ILE A 725 35.54 -15.45 1.80
CA ILE A 725 36.58 -16.33 2.32
C ILE A 725 37.11 -15.78 3.64
N ASN A 726 37.08 -16.62 4.66
CA ASN A 726 37.81 -16.38 5.88
C ASN A 726 39.29 -16.69 5.62
N THR A 727 40.14 -15.67 5.48
CA THR A 727 41.56 -15.87 5.14
C THR A 727 42.39 -16.44 6.29
N TYR A 728 41.83 -16.47 7.51
CA TYR A 728 42.50 -17.02 8.69
C TYR A 728 42.26 -18.52 8.83
N SER A 729 41.02 -18.98 8.58
CA SER A 729 40.64 -20.40 8.69
C SER A 729 40.61 -21.14 7.36
N GLY A 730 40.61 -20.42 6.23
CA GLY A 730 40.42 -20.99 4.90
C GLY A 730 38.97 -21.42 4.60
N VAL A 731 38.03 -21.14 5.50
CA VAL A 731 36.61 -21.50 5.31
C VAL A 731 35.95 -20.52 4.33
N LEU A 732 35.30 -21.07 3.31
CA LEU A 732 34.53 -20.33 2.31
C LEU A 732 33.06 -20.35 2.65
N LYS A 733 32.38 -19.21 2.50
CA LYS A 733 30.94 -19.04 2.75
C LYS A 733 30.25 -18.36 1.58
N ILE A 734 29.15 -18.96 1.11
CA ILE A 734 28.27 -18.38 0.09
C ILE A 734 27.34 -17.36 0.76
N SER A 735 27.16 -16.20 0.13
CA SER A 735 26.40 -15.06 0.63
C SER A 735 25.44 -14.48 -0.42
N ASP A 736 24.56 -13.57 0.00
CA ASP A 736 23.55 -12.86 -0.82
C ASP A 736 22.47 -13.79 -1.42
N PHE A 737 21.54 -14.21 -0.54
CA PHE A 737 20.41 -15.08 -0.88
C PHE A 737 19.21 -14.34 -1.47
N GLY A 738 19.29 -13.02 -1.68
CA GLY A 738 18.17 -12.24 -2.20
C GLY A 738 17.72 -12.65 -3.61
N THR A 739 18.61 -13.27 -4.40
CA THR A 739 18.25 -13.85 -5.70
C THR A 739 18.00 -15.35 -5.61
N SER A 740 18.05 -15.98 -4.44
CA SER A 740 17.79 -17.41 -4.29
C SER A 740 16.30 -17.73 -4.39
N LYS A 741 15.96 -18.97 -4.76
CA LYS A 741 14.56 -19.44 -4.79
C LYS A 741 14.47 -20.93 -4.54
N ARG A 742 13.39 -21.37 -3.90
CA ARG A 742 13.06 -22.80 -3.75
C ARG A 742 12.47 -23.36 -5.06
N LEU A 743 12.94 -24.53 -5.47
CA LEU A 743 12.43 -25.34 -6.56
C LEU A 743 11.37 -26.30 -6.00
N ALA A 744 10.11 -25.87 -5.94
CA ALA A 744 9.00 -26.79 -5.67
C ALA A 744 8.52 -27.41 -7.01
N GLY A 745 8.49 -28.74 -7.13
CA GLY A 745 8.09 -29.45 -8.37
C GLY A 745 6.57 -29.41 -8.57
N ILE A 746 6.05 -28.99 -9.72
CA ILE A 746 5.78 -29.82 -10.93
C ILE A 746 6.52 -29.30 -12.19
N ASN A 747 7.28 -28.22 -12.06
CA ASN A 747 8.18 -27.72 -13.10
C ASN A 747 9.55 -27.41 -12.46
N PRO A 748 10.68 -27.91 -12.99
CA PRO A 748 12.02 -27.61 -12.46
C PRO A 748 12.48 -26.17 -12.74
N CYS A 749 11.55 -25.21 -12.82
CA CYS A 749 11.67 -23.96 -13.58
C CYS A 749 10.94 -22.81 -12.86
N THR A 750 11.65 -21.71 -12.57
CA THR A 750 11.08 -20.54 -11.87
C THR A 750 10.50 -19.48 -12.83
N GLU A 751 9.43 -18.78 -12.47
CA GLU A 751 8.76 -17.81 -13.39
C GLU A 751 9.37 -16.38 -13.45
N THR A 752 10.30 -16.05 -12.56
CA THR A 752 10.89 -14.69 -12.41
C THR A 752 12.29 -14.57 -13.02
N PHE A 753 12.53 -13.55 -13.85
CA PHE A 753 13.83 -13.27 -14.49
C PHE A 753 14.79 -12.51 -13.57
N THR A 754 15.90 -13.12 -13.16
CA THR A 754 16.97 -12.48 -12.34
C THR A 754 18.34 -13.07 -12.71
N GLY A 755 19.42 -12.29 -12.74
CA GLY A 755 20.79 -12.77 -12.98
C GLY A 755 21.64 -11.86 -13.88
N THR A 756 22.97 -12.01 -13.83
CA THR A 756 23.89 -11.18 -14.63
C THR A 756 24.11 -11.78 -16.04
N LEU A 757 23.79 -11.02 -17.10
CA LEU A 757 23.76 -11.43 -18.53
C LEU A 757 24.98 -12.22 -19.05
N GLN A 758 26.17 -12.01 -18.47
CA GLN A 758 27.42 -12.63 -18.94
C GLN A 758 27.63 -14.08 -18.43
N TYR A 759 26.79 -14.56 -17.51
CA TYR A 759 26.99 -15.83 -16.77
C TYR A 759 25.82 -16.82 -16.88
N MET A 760 24.83 -16.50 -17.73
CA MET A 760 23.62 -17.31 -17.89
C MET A 760 23.90 -18.60 -18.66
N ALA A 761 23.25 -19.68 -18.24
CA ALA A 761 23.28 -20.96 -18.91
C ALA A 761 22.51 -20.91 -20.25
N PRO A 762 22.93 -21.64 -21.30
CA PRO A 762 22.29 -21.59 -22.63
C PRO A 762 20.79 -21.91 -22.60
N GLU A 763 20.33 -22.74 -21.65
CA GLU A 763 18.91 -23.03 -21.41
C GLU A 763 18.11 -21.85 -20.84
N ILE A 764 18.75 -20.91 -20.11
CA ILE A 764 18.14 -19.67 -19.62
C ILE A 764 18.00 -18.67 -20.78
N ILE A 765 18.95 -18.66 -21.71
CA ILE A 765 18.94 -17.79 -22.90
C ILE A 765 17.87 -18.27 -23.91
N ASP A 766 17.66 -19.57 -24.05
CA ASP A 766 16.74 -20.17 -25.04
C ASP A 766 15.29 -20.34 -24.50
N LYS A 767 15.11 -20.52 -23.18
CA LYS A 767 13.79 -20.77 -22.54
C LYS A 767 13.33 -19.68 -21.57
N GLY A 768 14.11 -18.61 -21.36
CA GLY A 768 13.79 -17.54 -20.42
C GLY A 768 13.84 -18.01 -18.94
N PRO A 769 13.04 -17.41 -18.03
CA PRO A 769 13.00 -17.76 -16.60
C PRO A 769 12.79 -19.26 -16.34
N ARG A 770 12.09 -19.92 -17.27
CA ARG A 770 11.82 -21.36 -17.26
C ARG A 770 13.07 -22.23 -17.46
N GLY A 771 14.26 -21.66 -17.61
CA GLY A 771 15.54 -22.39 -17.66
C GLY A 771 16.26 -22.52 -16.32
N TYR A 772 15.80 -21.84 -15.26
CA TYR A 772 16.49 -21.84 -13.95
C TYR A 772 16.22 -23.14 -13.17
N GLY A 773 17.27 -23.96 -13.02
CA GLY A 773 17.30 -25.16 -12.16
C GLY A 773 18.71 -25.40 -11.61
N LYS A 774 18.92 -26.50 -10.87
CA LYS A 774 20.21 -26.84 -10.22
C LYS A 774 21.41 -26.78 -11.17
N ALA A 775 21.22 -27.15 -12.44
CA ALA A 775 22.26 -27.12 -13.47
C ALA A 775 22.78 -25.70 -13.79
N ALA A 776 21.96 -24.66 -13.60
CA ALA A 776 22.37 -23.28 -13.84
C ALA A 776 23.44 -22.79 -12.85
N ASP A 777 23.32 -23.15 -11.57
CA ASP A 777 24.34 -22.82 -10.56
C ASP A 777 25.68 -23.50 -10.87
N ILE A 778 25.65 -24.74 -11.39
CA ILE A 778 26.83 -25.49 -11.83
C ILE A 778 27.47 -24.87 -13.08
N TRP A 779 26.66 -24.38 -14.03
CA TRP A 779 27.15 -23.63 -15.19
C TRP A 779 27.85 -22.33 -14.78
N SER A 780 27.24 -21.54 -13.88
CA SER A 780 27.84 -20.31 -13.36
C SER A 780 29.15 -20.56 -12.62
N LEU A 781 29.27 -21.69 -11.92
CA LEU A 781 30.53 -22.15 -11.30
C LEU A 781 31.61 -22.46 -12.35
N GLY A 782 31.29 -23.23 -13.39
CA GLY A 782 32.24 -23.63 -14.44
C GLY A 782 32.79 -22.44 -15.24
N TYR A 783 31.95 -21.45 -15.54
CA TYR A 783 32.39 -20.21 -16.19
C TYR A 783 33.31 -19.38 -15.30
N LYS A 784 33.11 -19.38 -13.97
CA LYS A 784 33.91 -18.58 -13.04
C LYS A 784 35.23 -19.23 -12.67
N LEU A 785 35.29 -20.56 -12.59
CA LEU A 785 36.56 -21.30 -12.57
C LEU A 785 37.45 -20.90 -13.74
N ARG A 786 36.86 -20.71 -14.94
CA ARG A 786 37.59 -20.17 -16.10
C ARG A 786 38.12 -18.77 -15.92
N TYR A 787 37.38 -17.89 -15.25
CA TYR A 787 37.81 -16.52 -14.95
C TYR A 787 38.89 -16.47 -13.85
N PHE A 788 38.85 -17.40 -12.87
CA PHE A 788 39.82 -17.49 -11.78
C PHE A 788 41.16 -18.10 -12.21
N ILE A 789 41.13 -19.01 -13.19
CA ILE A 789 42.32 -19.59 -13.80
C ILE A 789 42.94 -18.58 -14.80
N TRP A 790 42.19 -17.67 -15.41
CA TRP A 790 42.71 -16.70 -16.38
C TRP A 790 42.11 -15.30 -16.17
N THR A 791 42.86 -14.35 -15.59
CA THR A 791 42.50 -12.91 -15.62
C THR A 791 42.89 -12.26 -16.96
N PRO A 792 42.29 -11.12 -17.35
CA PRO A 792 41.69 -10.92 -18.67
C PRO A 792 42.69 -10.57 -19.77
N LEU A 793 42.55 -11.21 -20.94
CA LEU A 793 43.04 -10.60 -22.18
C LEU A 793 42.16 -9.38 -22.49
N GLY A 794 42.80 -8.21 -22.47
CA GLY A 794 42.23 -6.99 -23.00
C GLY A 794 41.71 -7.19 -24.43
N ASN A 795 40.54 -6.57 -24.67
CA ASN A 795 40.02 -6.09 -25.95
C ASN A 795 40.56 -6.78 -27.22
N THR A 796 40.11 -8.00 -27.52
CA THR A 796 40.32 -8.61 -28.85
C THR A 796 39.06 -9.33 -29.35
N ARG A 797 38.71 -9.03 -30.62
CA ARG A 797 37.47 -9.37 -31.31
C ARG A 797 37.24 -10.89 -31.44
N GLY A 798 36.10 -11.36 -30.95
CA GLY A 798 35.16 -12.37 -31.50
C GLY A 798 35.62 -13.77 -31.94
N GLN A 799 36.76 -13.94 -32.62
CA GLN A 799 37.10 -15.20 -33.32
C GLN A 799 38.20 -16.05 -32.64
N GLN A 800 39.03 -15.49 -31.76
CA GLN A 800 40.01 -16.28 -30.99
C GLN A 800 39.42 -16.96 -29.74
N GLN A 801 38.24 -16.53 -29.28
CA GLN A 801 37.55 -17.10 -28.11
C GLN A 801 37.09 -18.55 -28.30
N GLN A 802 36.87 -19.00 -29.54
CA GLN A 802 36.46 -20.38 -29.88
C GLN A 802 37.61 -21.40 -29.86
N LYS A 803 38.85 -21.00 -30.18
CA LYS A 803 40.02 -21.90 -30.12
C LYS A 803 40.48 -22.18 -28.68
N LEU A 804 40.32 -21.20 -27.78
CA LEU A 804 40.66 -21.35 -26.35
C LEU A 804 39.65 -22.20 -25.57
N THR A 805 38.38 -22.23 -26.00
CA THR A 805 37.36 -23.14 -25.43
C THR A 805 37.69 -24.61 -25.71
N PHE A 806 38.32 -24.90 -26.85
CA PHE A 806 38.73 -26.25 -27.25
C PHE A 806 39.90 -26.81 -26.42
N ASN A 807 40.80 -25.95 -25.94
CA ASN A 807 41.91 -26.35 -25.06
C ASN A 807 41.51 -26.41 -23.57
N TRP A 808 40.44 -25.72 -23.17
CA TRP A 808 39.95 -25.71 -21.79
C TRP A 808 39.42 -27.09 -21.35
N CYS A 809 38.70 -27.80 -22.23
CA CYS A 809 38.23 -29.17 -21.96
C CYS A 809 39.36 -30.22 -21.90
N LYS A 810 40.60 -29.88 -22.30
CA LYS A 810 41.76 -30.78 -22.21
C LYS A 810 42.51 -30.68 -20.87
N ILE A 811 42.38 -29.56 -20.14
CA ILE A 811 43.21 -29.24 -18.97
C ILE A 811 42.43 -29.41 -17.66
N VAL A 812 41.13 -29.13 -17.65
CA VAL A 812 40.29 -29.46 -16.47
C VAL A 812 40.17 -30.98 -16.42
N ASN A 813 41.00 -31.58 -15.58
CA ASN A 813 41.08 -33.01 -15.33
C ASN A 813 39.65 -33.57 -15.21
N LEU A 814 39.24 -34.33 -16.23
CA LEU A 814 37.88 -34.82 -16.42
C LEU A 814 37.40 -35.66 -15.23
N SER A 815 38.33 -36.11 -14.35
CA SER A 815 38.04 -36.75 -13.06
C SER A 815 37.12 -35.93 -12.15
N ILE A 816 37.27 -34.61 -12.05
CA ILE A 816 36.44 -33.81 -11.11
C ILE A 816 35.01 -33.67 -11.64
N ILE A 817 34.83 -33.52 -12.95
CA ILE A 817 33.50 -33.45 -13.57
C ILE A 817 32.82 -34.83 -13.58
N ILE A 818 33.59 -35.90 -13.75
CA ILE A 818 33.11 -37.29 -13.69
C ILE A 818 32.76 -37.69 -12.24
N GLU A 819 33.56 -37.31 -11.23
CA GLU A 819 33.21 -37.47 -9.81
C GLU A 819 31.93 -36.68 -9.46
N CYS A 820 31.81 -35.44 -9.96
CA CYS A 820 30.59 -34.63 -9.81
C CYS A 820 29.35 -35.30 -10.42
N ALA A 821 29.49 -36.01 -11.55
CA ALA A 821 28.40 -36.78 -12.16
C ALA A 821 28.08 -38.08 -11.41
N PHE A 822 29.09 -38.72 -10.82
CA PHE A 822 28.93 -39.99 -10.08
C PHE A 822 28.28 -39.78 -8.69
N ILE A 823 28.65 -38.69 -7.98
CA ILE A 823 28.08 -38.33 -6.68
C ILE A 823 26.58 -37.97 -6.79
N PHE A 824 26.13 -37.46 -7.95
CA PHE A 824 24.74 -37.03 -8.17
C PHE A 824 23.81 -38.10 -8.77
N HIS A 825 24.32 -39.26 -9.24
CA HIS A 825 23.50 -40.28 -9.90
C HIS A 825 23.38 -41.62 -9.16
N CYS A 826 24.20 -41.92 -8.16
CA CYS A 826 24.07 -43.15 -7.37
C CYS A 826 23.19 -42.95 -6.11
N ASN A 827 21.87 -42.85 -6.28
CA ASN A 827 20.95 -43.21 -5.18
C ASN A 827 19.53 -43.66 -5.59
N LYS A 828 19.35 -44.12 -6.84
CA LYS A 828 18.19 -44.94 -7.23
C LYS A 828 18.64 -46.01 -8.20
N SER A 829 19.08 -47.15 -7.66
CA SER A 829 19.06 -48.41 -8.39
C SER A 829 17.61 -48.84 -8.55
N GLU A 830 17.10 -48.89 -9.77
CA GLU A 830 16.35 -50.03 -10.32
C GLU A 830 15.87 -49.68 -11.75
N HIS A 831 16.19 -50.59 -12.68
CA HIS A 831 15.63 -50.71 -14.03
C HIS A 831 16.13 -49.71 -15.08
N PHE A 832 17.22 -50.10 -15.76
CA PHE A 832 17.72 -49.46 -16.97
C PHE A 832 17.70 -50.43 -18.16
N GLU A 833 16.52 -50.93 -18.51
CA GLU A 833 16.21 -51.39 -19.86
C GLU A 833 14.82 -50.86 -20.24
N GLU A 834 14.67 -50.43 -21.50
CA GLU A 834 13.49 -49.79 -22.10
C GLU A 834 13.29 -48.28 -21.85
N LYS A 835 13.77 -47.48 -22.82
CA LYS A 835 12.99 -46.38 -23.45
C LYS A 835 13.76 -45.76 -24.63
N GLY A 836 13.79 -46.51 -25.73
CA GLY A 836 14.23 -46.05 -27.06
C GLY A 836 13.32 -45.13 -27.89
N PRO A 837 12.14 -44.59 -27.48
CA PRO A 837 11.33 -43.79 -28.41
C PRO A 837 10.96 -42.36 -27.95
N TYR A 838 11.86 -41.58 -27.34
CA TYR A 838 11.60 -40.13 -27.11
C TYR A 838 12.08 -39.20 -28.24
N PHE A 839 12.93 -39.67 -29.16
CA PHE A 839 13.54 -38.83 -30.19
C PHE A 839 12.78 -38.72 -31.52
N ARG A 840 11.60 -39.34 -31.67
CA ARG A 840 10.87 -39.37 -32.97
C ARG A 840 9.81 -38.28 -33.18
N LYS A 841 9.46 -37.48 -32.16
CA LYS A 841 8.33 -36.53 -32.25
C LYS A 841 8.72 -35.08 -32.60
N VAL A 842 10.00 -34.74 -32.70
CA VAL A 842 10.48 -33.39 -33.07
C VAL A 842 10.74 -33.27 -34.59
N ARG A 843 9.86 -33.85 -35.42
CA ARG A 843 10.04 -33.87 -36.90
C ARG A 843 9.08 -32.97 -37.68
N LYS A 844 8.23 -32.17 -37.02
CA LYS A 844 7.30 -31.24 -37.70
C LYS A 844 7.27 -29.88 -37.00
N GLY A 845 8.13 -28.97 -37.45
CA GLY A 845 8.16 -27.57 -37.00
C GLY A 845 9.31 -26.77 -37.63
N LYS A 846 9.00 -26.05 -38.71
CA LYS A 846 9.70 -24.97 -39.45
C LYS A 846 11.24 -24.85 -39.41
N LYS A 847 11.81 -24.84 -40.63
CA LYS A 847 13.22 -24.62 -41.02
C LYS A 847 13.79 -23.29 -40.48
N LYS A 848 14.76 -23.33 -39.55
CA LYS A 848 15.86 -22.34 -39.50
C LYS A 848 17.16 -22.74 -38.78
N ASN A 849 17.25 -23.84 -38.03
CA ASN A 849 18.50 -24.24 -37.34
C ASN A 849 18.99 -25.66 -37.71
N ARG A 850 19.57 -25.84 -38.91
CA ARG A 850 20.02 -27.16 -39.40
C ARG A 850 21.53 -27.42 -39.23
N GLU A 851 22.33 -26.41 -38.88
CA GLU A 851 23.78 -26.55 -38.72
C GLU A 851 24.21 -26.75 -37.25
N THR A 852 23.53 -26.11 -36.29
CA THR A 852 23.81 -26.22 -34.85
C THR A 852 23.53 -27.61 -34.28
N LEU A 853 22.51 -28.31 -34.80
CA LEU A 853 22.12 -29.64 -34.31
C LEU A 853 23.08 -30.76 -34.78
N LYS A 854 23.74 -30.59 -35.93
CA LYS A 854 24.71 -31.56 -36.46
C LYS A 854 26.03 -31.55 -35.69
N MET A 855 26.46 -30.39 -35.18
CA MET A 855 27.65 -30.30 -34.33
C MET A 855 27.43 -30.94 -32.95
N GLY A 856 26.22 -30.84 -32.38
CA GLY A 856 25.87 -31.46 -31.09
C GLY A 856 25.81 -32.99 -31.12
N GLN A 857 25.43 -33.60 -32.25
CA GLN A 857 25.43 -35.07 -32.39
C GLN A 857 26.84 -35.65 -32.61
N ALA A 858 27.71 -34.94 -33.33
CA ALA A 858 29.13 -35.32 -33.45
C ALA A 858 29.89 -35.16 -32.12
N TRP A 859 29.51 -34.17 -31.32
CA TRP A 859 30.02 -33.94 -29.96
C TRP A 859 29.71 -35.10 -29.00
N LEU A 860 28.48 -35.64 -29.01
CA LEU A 860 28.08 -36.78 -28.16
C LEU A 860 28.70 -38.11 -28.60
N GLN A 861 28.87 -38.36 -29.89
CA GLN A 861 29.47 -39.62 -30.39
C GLN A 861 30.98 -39.70 -30.20
N GLY A 862 31.71 -38.57 -30.21
CA GLY A 862 33.16 -38.54 -29.95
C GLY A 862 33.53 -38.78 -28.47
N ILE A 863 32.64 -38.39 -27.54
CA ILE A 863 32.83 -38.53 -26.08
C ILE A 863 32.68 -39.99 -25.62
N LEU A 864 31.82 -40.77 -26.28
CA LEU A 864 31.58 -42.18 -25.94
C LEU A 864 32.67 -43.13 -26.45
N ALA A 865 33.32 -42.81 -27.57
CA ALA A 865 34.30 -43.69 -28.20
C ALA A 865 35.71 -43.66 -27.56
N SER A 866 36.04 -42.63 -26.79
CA SER A 866 37.41 -42.36 -26.31
C SER A 866 37.67 -42.76 -24.84
N ASN A 867 36.63 -43.17 -24.09
CA ASN A 867 36.69 -43.31 -22.63
C ASN A 867 36.71 -44.75 -22.08
N LEU A 868 36.71 -45.79 -22.94
CA LEU A 868 36.79 -47.18 -22.48
C LEU A 868 38.19 -47.63 -22.03
N GLY A 869 39.25 -46.86 -22.34
CA GLY A 869 40.63 -47.25 -22.02
C GLY A 869 41.21 -46.70 -20.71
N PHE A 870 40.66 -45.61 -20.16
CA PHE A 870 41.30 -44.88 -19.06
C PHE A 870 40.72 -45.22 -17.67
N ALA A 871 39.46 -45.69 -17.62
CA ALA A 871 38.81 -46.12 -16.38
C ALA A 871 39.47 -47.35 -15.72
N ALA A 872 40.24 -48.15 -16.48
CA ALA A 872 40.88 -49.36 -15.98
C ALA A 872 42.16 -49.12 -15.14
N LYS A 873 42.70 -47.88 -15.09
CA LYS A 873 44.01 -47.61 -14.45
C LYS A 873 43.95 -46.91 -13.09
N LEU A 874 42.78 -46.46 -12.65
CA LEU A 874 42.62 -45.69 -11.40
C LEU A 874 42.00 -46.50 -10.24
N TRP A 875 41.68 -47.79 -10.45
CA TRP A 875 40.96 -48.63 -9.47
C TRP A 875 41.74 -49.83 -8.92
N PHE A 876 43.06 -49.74 -8.75
CA PHE A 876 43.81 -50.75 -7.99
C PHE A 876 44.88 -50.12 -7.10
N PRO A 877 44.75 -50.29 -5.77
CA PRO A 877 45.90 -50.49 -4.91
C PRO A 877 45.88 -51.92 -4.31
N LEU A 878 46.88 -52.70 -4.73
CA LEU A 878 47.56 -53.79 -4.01
C LEU A 878 46.73 -54.83 -3.24
N GLU A 879 46.61 -56.03 -3.83
CA GLU A 879 46.87 -57.27 -3.09
C GLU A 879 47.54 -58.30 -4.01
N ASN A 880 48.66 -58.83 -3.52
CA ASN A 880 49.57 -59.71 -4.22
C ASN A 880 49.33 -61.11 -3.67
N GLU A 881 48.67 -62.00 -4.41
CA GLU A 881 48.96 -63.45 -4.41
C GLU A 881 48.17 -64.21 -5.49
N ARG A 882 48.93 -64.89 -6.35
CA ARG A 882 48.60 -66.05 -7.18
C ARG A 882 47.15 -66.25 -7.65
N GLY A 883 46.94 -66.19 -8.97
CA GLY A 883 45.93 -67.04 -9.61
C GLY A 883 45.25 -66.46 -10.82
N LYS A 884 45.75 -66.88 -11.99
CA LYS A 884 45.06 -67.07 -13.28
C LYS A 884 43.54 -66.81 -13.33
N VAL A 885 43.16 -66.01 -14.37
CA VAL A 885 42.13 -66.31 -15.40
C VAL A 885 40.68 -66.34 -14.87
N SER A 886 39.64 -65.73 -15.46
CA SER A 886 39.27 -65.49 -16.87
C SER A 886 38.28 -64.33 -16.95
N CYS A 887 38.33 -63.62 -18.08
CA CYS A 887 37.34 -62.66 -18.54
C CYS A 887 35.91 -63.24 -18.60
N LEU A 888 34.91 -62.39 -18.29
CA LEU A 888 33.67 -62.24 -19.06
C LEU A 888 32.93 -60.96 -18.59
N SER A 889 33.17 -59.84 -19.30
CA SER A 889 32.18 -58.90 -19.87
C SER A 889 32.91 -57.70 -20.44
#